data_AF-A0A3M7M701-F1
#
_entry.id   AF-A0A3M7M701-F1
#
_cell.length_a   1.000
_cell.length_b   1.000
_cell.length_c   1.000
_cell.angle_alpha   90.00
_cell.angle_beta   90.00
_cell.angle_gamma   90.00
#
_symmetry.space_group_name_H-M   'P 1'
#
loop_
_entity.id
_entity.type
_entity.pdbx_description
1 polymer ?
#
loop_
_entity_poly.entity_id
_entity_poly.type
_entity_poly.pdbx_seq_one_letter_code
_entity_poly.pdbx_strand_id
1 'polypeptide(L)'
;MFRYRRYRAFLVFAVIAVLAIYRFGGSGAAWREAASHAVGAAHGLKGTVEEVLQDTKPRPAVAHETKSLKLHVPAASTSRSLQTPPPVKSLASSTPTPVVTKQKPSIPTPIRPNPHGNPAVADDTLESSAEIEVVHWTKLPEKFPVPTESLIRLPSGKPKAIPKIQAKFKKEDAAAKSDRLAKLARIQSVAKKSWDGYKAKAWLHDELRPESGTFRDPFANWGATLVDSLDTLWIMGLKEDFEEAARAVDKIDFTTTTRADVPLFETTIRYLGGLVAAYDLSEKKYKNLLDKAVELAEVLISAFDTPNRMPETYYYWRPDFASQKHRAGTRVVLAEIGSLSVEFTRLAQLTGEHKYYDAIARITDNLEEFQGKTQLPGMWPVYLDASGCGRRYADAGAQEPLTPPDGYLDDAASTESEAAKPTPTEELSPDGKKYVPLALPDPVRLYQESDAATTGKKYEPLNLPDPVRLYQESDAATTGKKYEPLNLPDPVRLYQDDDIVRPGAKEEWIKQGTAGKAQIKNWNNKPVEKRQLDVDISEPPKAGLNAESAARDPSSPTIKSDTPECIPQGFVSSSSYGSDEFTLGGMSDSTYEYLPKQYLLLGGQVEKYRTMYEQSMDAVKKHLLFRPMLPKGEDVLFSGKLIAPASADTSKAGDLTAENAHLTCFTGGMFGMGAKIFNRPEDLEIAKKLTEGCVWGYDMTQTGIMPESFEVAPCEDMKDCAWNETAYWDAIDPGWESRLEHYEQQRKIYGSQIASASSWYNAQLAAMTPTPTPVVGGPREAKSTSSLIYADTLEKRQLAELVDDSEIAHMSSASAKPTQNHDSVMGGESEEGEGPPTKVQPTLDIPEFAPQPSGTLPEFPYVYSPVAVLNHKDYVRTRIVEDRLPKGVTRIGARNYILRPEAIESVWYMYRITGDSHWRDAGWRMFLVIDQHTSTVYGNSAIDDVTKMAPELNDEMESFWLAETLKYFYLLFAEESVISLDEWVLNTEAHPFRRPT
;
A
#
# COMPACT_ATOMS: atom_id res chain seq x y z
N MET A 1 17.77 17.09 38.58
CA MET A 1 16.63 16.33 39.14
C MET A 1 15.47 17.31 39.34
N PHE A 2 14.27 17.05 38.76
CA PHE A 2 13.06 17.91 38.72
C PHE A 2 13.28 19.29 38.02
N ARG A 3 12.31 20.03 37.45
CA ARG A 3 10.86 20.23 37.74
C ARG A 3 9.88 19.23 37.08
N TYR A 4 9.51 18.19 37.82
CA TYR A 4 8.39 17.29 37.47
C TYR A 4 7.04 17.84 37.98
N ARG A 5 6.65 19.05 37.55
CA ARG A 5 5.44 19.73 38.09
C ARG A 5 4.43 20.30 37.08
N ARG A 6 4.71 20.33 35.78
CA ARG A 6 3.76 20.85 34.76
C ARG A 6 2.77 19.81 34.20
N TYR A 7 3.03 18.51 34.33
CA TYR A 7 2.20 17.45 33.73
C TYR A 7 1.06 16.91 34.62
N ARG A 8 0.92 17.36 35.87
CA ARG A 8 -0.12 16.83 36.77
C ARG A 8 -1.55 17.10 36.28
N ALA A 9 -1.82 18.26 35.66
CA ALA A 9 -3.14 18.55 35.09
C ALA A 9 -3.47 17.64 33.90
N PHE A 10 -2.49 17.41 33.01
CA PHE A 10 -2.63 16.52 31.86
C PHE A 10 -2.87 15.06 32.28
N LEU A 11 -2.16 14.58 33.30
CA LEU A 11 -2.32 13.22 33.82
C LEU A 11 -3.69 13.03 34.50
N VAL A 12 -4.19 14.06 35.21
CA VAL A 12 -5.55 14.05 35.77
C VAL A 12 -6.61 14.05 34.65
N PHE A 13 -6.44 14.85 33.59
CA PHE A 13 -7.35 14.84 32.44
C PHE A 13 -7.35 13.51 31.69
N ALA A 14 -6.18 12.90 31.48
CA ALA A 14 -6.06 11.58 30.87
C ALA A 14 -6.75 10.49 31.71
N VAL A 15 -6.60 10.51 33.04
CA VAL A 15 -7.29 9.58 33.94
C VAL A 15 -8.80 9.80 33.95
N ILE A 16 -9.28 11.05 33.89
CA ILE A 16 -10.72 11.34 33.77
C ILE A 16 -11.27 10.87 32.42
N ALA A 17 -10.55 11.06 31.32
CA ALA A 17 -10.95 10.57 29.99
C ALA A 17 -11.03 9.04 29.95
N VAL A 18 -10.04 8.34 30.49
CA VAL A 18 -10.05 6.87 30.60
C VAL A 18 -11.19 6.38 31.50
N LEU A 19 -11.46 7.05 32.63
CA LEU A 19 -12.60 6.71 33.50
C LEU A 19 -13.95 7.01 32.85
N ALA A 20 -14.07 8.04 32.01
CA ALA A 20 -15.28 8.33 31.26
C ALA A 20 -15.54 7.26 30.19
N ILE A 21 -14.50 6.87 29.43
CA ILE A 21 -14.58 5.77 28.45
C ILE A 21 -14.93 4.45 29.15
N TYR A 22 -14.33 4.17 30.31
CA TYR A 22 -14.64 2.96 31.09
C TYR A 22 -16.05 2.95 31.69
N ARG A 23 -16.59 4.10 32.12
CA ARG A 23 -17.92 4.17 32.76
C ARG A 23 -19.09 4.34 31.79
N PHE A 24 -18.85 4.80 30.56
CA PHE A 24 -19.89 5.01 29.54
C PHE A 24 -19.73 4.13 28.28
N GLY A 25 -18.62 3.40 28.11
CA GLY A 25 -18.41 2.48 26.99
C GLY A 25 -19.23 1.18 27.03
N GLY A 26 -20.06 0.97 28.05
CA GLY A 26 -20.81 -0.28 28.28
C GLY A 26 -22.18 -0.40 27.59
N SER A 27 -22.69 0.64 26.94
CA SER A 27 -24.09 0.71 26.47
C SER A 27 -24.28 0.66 24.95
N GLY A 28 -23.33 0.06 24.22
CA GLY A 28 -23.45 -0.16 22.77
C GLY A 28 -24.50 -1.21 22.35
N ALA A 29 -24.97 -2.05 23.27
CA ALA A 29 -25.96 -3.10 22.97
C ALA A 29 -27.35 -2.53 22.63
N ALA A 30 -27.82 -1.54 23.40
CA ALA A 30 -29.17 -0.98 23.25
C ALA A 30 -29.40 -0.25 21.91
N TRP A 31 -28.35 0.28 21.29
CA TRP A 31 -28.44 0.93 19.98
C TRP A 31 -28.55 -0.06 18.81
N ARG A 32 -28.04 -1.29 18.95
CA ARG A 32 -28.15 -2.32 17.91
C ARG A 32 -29.54 -2.96 17.85
N GLU A 33 -30.26 -3.00 18.97
CA GLU A 33 -31.59 -3.60 19.08
C GLU A 33 -32.71 -2.67 18.56
N ALA A 34 -32.48 -1.36 18.54
CA ALA A 34 -33.37 -0.39 17.91
C ALA A 34 -33.27 -0.38 16.37
N ALA A 35 -32.07 -0.58 15.81
CA ALA A 35 -31.83 -0.58 14.37
C ALA A 35 -32.37 -1.84 13.67
N SER A 36 -32.30 -3.00 14.33
CA SER A 36 -32.78 -4.28 13.78
C SER A 36 -34.30 -4.35 13.61
N HIS A 37 -35.07 -3.56 14.36
CA HIS A 37 -36.53 -3.51 14.25
C HIS A 37 -37.06 -2.69 13.05
N ALA A 38 -36.23 -1.82 12.45
CA ALA A 38 -36.67 -0.95 11.35
C ALA A 38 -36.55 -1.59 9.95
N VAL A 39 -35.63 -2.53 9.76
CA VAL A 39 -35.30 -3.10 8.43
C VAL A 39 -36.21 -4.28 8.04
N GLY A 40 -36.89 -4.91 9.02
CA GLY A 40 -37.74 -6.08 8.79
C GLY A 40 -39.07 -5.83 8.05
N ALA A 41 -39.40 -4.58 7.70
CA ALA A 41 -40.71 -4.19 7.17
C ALA A 41 -40.79 -4.03 5.64
N ALA A 42 -39.68 -4.20 4.91
CA ALA A 42 -39.59 -3.86 3.47
C ALA A 42 -39.48 -5.06 2.51
N HIS A 43 -39.64 -6.31 2.98
CA HIS A 43 -39.65 -7.50 2.11
C HIS A 43 -41.06 -8.06 1.91
N GLY A 44 -41.74 -7.57 0.88
CA GLY A 44 -43.03 -8.11 0.47
C GLY A 44 -43.54 -7.58 -0.87
N LEU A 45 -43.09 -8.21 -1.97
CA LEU A 45 -43.86 -8.48 -3.20
C LEU A 45 -42.97 -9.18 -4.24
N LYS A 46 -43.40 -10.34 -4.73
CA LYS A 46 -42.73 -11.12 -5.79
C LYS A 46 -43.79 -11.79 -6.68
N GLY A 47 -43.62 -11.71 -8.00
CA GLY A 47 -44.48 -12.31 -9.03
C GLY A 47 -44.62 -11.35 -10.23
N THR A 48 -44.70 -11.79 -11.49
CA THR A 48 -44.60 -13.15 -12.08
C THR A 48 -44.11 -13.02 -13.53
N VAL A 49 -43.78 -14.14 -14.17
CA VAL A 49 -43.09 -14.23 -15.47
C VAL A 49 -44.07 -14.24 -16.67
N GLU A 50 -43.53 -13.92 -17.86
CA GLU A 50 -43.92 -14.37 -19.23
C GLU A 50 -44.70 -13.45 -20.20
N GLU A 51 -44.39 -13.65 -21.49
CA GLU A 51 -44.90 -13.02 -22.74
C GLU A 51 -44.69 -11.51 -23.01
N VAL A 52 -43.62 -11.19 -23.78
CA VAL A 52 -43.73 -10.61 -25.15
C VAL A 52 -42.55 -11.12 -25.99
N LEU A 53 -42.81 -11.54 -27.23
CA LEU A 53 -41.81 -11.98 -28.21
C LEU A 53 -41.99 -11.25 -29.56
N GLN A 54 -40.88 -11.04 -30.26
CA GLN A 54 -40.71 -10.77 -31.71
C GLN A 54 -40.79 -9.33 -32.28
N ASP A 55 -39.81 -9.12 -33.19
CA ASP A 55 -39.59 -8.12 -34.27
C ASP A 55 -38.75 -6.85 -33.96
N THR A 56 -37.81 -6.37 -34.82
CA THR A 56 -37.43 -6.76 -36.21
C THR A 56 -35.91 -6.60 -36.51
N LYS A 57 -35.43 -7.46 -37.42
CA LYS A 57 -34.21 -7.54 -38.30
C LYS A 57 -33.12 -6.43 -38.40
N PRO A 58 -31.86 -6.81 -38.80
CA PRO A 58 -30.68 -5.93 -38.93
C PRO A 58 -30.29 -5.50 -40.38
N ARG A 59 -29.38 -4.52 -40.53
CA ARG A 59 -28.56 -4.19 -41.75
C ARG A 59 -27.56 -3.04 -41.47
N PRO A 60 -26.55 -2.77 -42.33
CA PRO A 60 -25.70 -3.66 -43.15
C PRO A 60 -24.18 -3.34 -43.03
N ALA A 61 -23.33 -4.12 -43.71
CA ALA A 61 -21.89 -3.84 -43.86
C ALA A 61 -21.56 -2.94 -45.07
N VAL A 62 -20.44 -2.22 -45.01
CA VAL A 62 -19.84 -1.41 -46.09
C VAL A 62 -18.32 -1.67 -46.06
N ALA A 63 -17.78 -2.57 -46.88
CA ALA A 63 -17.35 -2.39 -48.29
C ALA A 63 -15.99 -1.70 -48.44
N HIS A 64 -14.98 -2.47 -48.87
CA HIS A 64 -13.66 -1.98 -49.25
C HIS A 64 -13.68 -1.35 -50.65
N GLU A 65 -12.89 -0.30 -50.87
CA GLU A 65 -12.34 0.02 -52.20
C GLU A 65 -10.82 0.06 -52.19
N THR A 66 -10.22 -0.62 -53.16
CA THR A 66 -8.79 -0.63 -53.44
C THR A 66 -8.46 0.40 -54.53
N LYS A 67 -7.35 1.12 -54.38
CA LYS A 67 -6.66 1.74 -55.52
C LYS A 67 -5.15 1.70 -55.34
N SER A 68 -4.48 1.15 -56.34
CA SER A 68 -3.03 0.96 -56.37
C SER A 68 -2.33 2.21 -56.91
N LEU A 69 -1.18 2.54 -56.34
CA LEU A 69 -0.20 3.42 -56.97
C LEU A 69 1.15 2.71 -57.07
N LYS A 70 1.70 2.65 -58.28
CA LYS A 70 3.07 2.17 -58.54
C LYS A 70 3.99 3.37 -58.77
N LEU A 71 5.10 3.46 -58.05
CA LEU A 71 6.31 4.19 -58.46
C LEU A 71 7.50 3.66 -57.63
N HIS A 72 8.30 2.73 -58.14
CA HIS A 72 9.56 2.95 -58.88
C HIS A 72 10.73 3.43 -58.01
N VAL A 73 11.70 2.51 -57.84
CA VAL A 73 12.92 2.64 -57.04
C VAL A 73 14.05 3.22 -57.89
N PRO A 74 14.91 4.08 -57.32
CA PRO A 74 16.32 4.19 -57.71
C PRO A 74 17.23 3.66 -56.60
N ALA A 75 18.14 2.75 -56.96
CA ALA A 75 19.17 2.25 -56.06
C ALA A 75 20.46 3.08 -56.14
N ALA A 76 21.08 3.34 -54.99
CA ALA A 76 22.50 3.64 -54.83
C ALA A 76 22.85 3.38 -53.35
N SER A 77 23.62 2.35 -52.98
CA SER A 77 25.06 2.12 -53.23
C SER A 77 25.97 3.21 -52.62
N THR A 78 26.56 2.92 -51.46
CA THR A 78 28.01 3.03 -51.20
C THR A 78 28.32 2.41 -49.83
N SER A 79 29.26 1.47 -49.79
CA SER A 79 29.84 0.93 -48.55
C SER A 79 31.05 1.76 -48.10
N ARG A 80 31.30 1.85 -46.79
CA ARG A 80 32.62 2.26 -46.28
C ARG A 80 32.98 1.50 -45.00
N SER A 81 34.26 1.15 -44.88
CA SER A 81 34.80 0.14 -43.97
C SER A 81 35.25 0.68 -42.61
N LEU A 82 35.32 -0.21 -41.61
CA LEU A 82 35.88 0.02 -40.29
C LEU A 82 37.36 0.47 -40.30
N GLN A 83 37.77 1.17 -39.25
CA GLN A 83 39.16 1.25 -38.78
C GLN A 83 39.20 1.14 -37.25
N THR A 84 40.17 0.39 -36.74
CA THR A 84 40.45 0.17 -35.31
C THR A 84 41.75 0.89 -34.88
N PRO A 85 41.84 1.38 -33.63
CA PRO A 85 43.12 1.71 -32.98
C PRO A 85 43.61 0.62 -31.99
N PRO A 86 44.89 0.68 -31.52
CA PRO A 86 45.64 -0.48 -31.00
C PRO A 86 45.79 -0.57 -29.46
N PRO A 87 46.35 -1.67 -28.91
CA PRO A 87 46.34 -1.98 -27.47
C PRO A 87 47.59 -1.53 -26.68
N VAL A 88 47.46 -1.47 -25.34
CA VAL A 88 48.55 -1.16 -24.38
C VAL A 88 48.66 -2.24 -23.29
N LYS A 89 49.87 -2.40 -22.72
CA LYS A 89 50.36 -3.59 -21.99
C LYS A 89 50.15 -3.56 -20.47
N SER A 90 50.25 -4.75 -19.87
CA SER A 90 50.35 -5.00 -18.42
C SER A 90 51.75 -4.69 -17.85
N LEU A 91 51.81 -4.58 -16.50
CA LEU A 91 53.03 -4.61 -15.70
C LEU A 91 52.73 -5.27 -14.32
N ALA A 92 53.78 -5.73 -13.64
CA ALA A 92 53.70 -6.87 -12.72
C ALA A 92 53.97 -6.55 -11.23
N SER A 93 53.67 -7.58 -10.41
CA SER A 93 53.80 -7.69 -8.96
C SER A 93 55.16 -7.29 -8.34
N SER A 94 55.10 -6.79 -7.10
CA SER A 94 56.19 -6.94 -6.11
C SER A 94 55.65 -7.01 -4.67
N THR A 95 55.87 -8.13 -3.98
CA THR A 95 55.55 -8.36 -2.55
C THR A 95 56.66 -7.81 -1.63
N PRO A 96 56.34 -7.38 -0.40
CA PRO A 96 57.01 -8.02 0.75
C PRO A 96 56.15 -8.18 2.03
N THR A 97 56.53 -9.15 2.86
CA THR A 97 56.07 -9.42 4.24
C THR A 97 57.28 -9.47 5.19
N PRO A 98 57.14 -9.60 6.53
CA PRO A 98 56.21 -8.95 7.47
C PRO A 98 56.93 -8.36 8.71
N VAL A 99 56.23 -7.64 9.59
CA VAL A 99 56.69 -7.43 11.00
C VAL A 99 55.53 -7.71 11.96
N VAL A 100 55.78 -8.57 12.95
CA VAL A 100 54.78 -9.02 13.94
C VAL A 100 54.91 -8.21 15.23
N THR A 101 53.79 -7.65 15.71
CA THR A 101 53.66 -7.23 17.13
C THR A 101 52.36 -7.80 17.70
N LYS A 102 52.45 -8.51 18.82
CA LYS A 102 51.30 -9.16 19.48
C LYS A 102 50.51 -8.15 20.33
N GLN A 103 49.21 -8.03 20.10
CA GLN A 103 48.24 -7.63 21.13
C GLN A 103 46.92 -8.39 20.92
N LYS A 104 46.22 -8.66 22.03
CA LYS A 104 45.04 -9.54 22.09
C LYS A 104 43.84 -8.73 22.63
N PRO A 105 42.85 -8.37 21.80
CA PRO A 105 41.63 -7.69 22.26
C PRO A 105 40.62 -8.67 22.88
N SER A 106 39.73 -8.13 23.71
CA SER A 106 38.71 -8.83 24.49
C SER A 106 37.34 -8.91 23.78
N ILE A 107 36.56 -9.93 24.13
CA ILE A 107 35.19 -10.19 23.65
C ILE A 107 34.23 -9.07 24.12
N PRO A 108 33.42 -8.46 23.23
CA PRO A 108 32.27 -7.64 23.61
C PRO A 108 30.98 -8.47 23.73
N THR A 109 30.18 -8.21 24.76
CA THR A 109 28.85 -8.82 24.99
C THR A 109 27.82 -8.35 23.94
N PRO A 110 26.94 -9.23 23.41
CA PRO A 110 26.04 -8.85 22.31
C PRO A 110 24.94 -7.85 22.71
N ILE A 111 24.78 -6.82 21.89
CA ILE A 111 23.67 -5.86 21.93
C ILE A 111 22.56 -6.36 21.01
N ARG A 112 21.31 -6.43 21.50
CA ARG A 112 20.14 -6.73 20.65
C ARG A 112 19.80 -5.51 19.77
N PRO A 113 19.73 -5.64 18.43
CA PRO A 113 19.23 -4.57 17.56
C PRO A 113 17.73 -4.33 17.73
N ASN A 114 17.30 -3.09 17.52
CA ASN A 114 15.91 -2.67 17.51
C ASN A 114 15.39 -2.74 16.04
N PRO A 115 14.27 -3.43 15.72
CA PRO A 115 13.93 -3.78 14.33
C PRO A 115 13.38 -2.63 13.46
N HIS A 116 13.33 -1.39 13.98
CA HIS A 116 12.85 -0.23 13.22
C HIS A 116 13.83 0.95 13.39
N GLY A 117 14.72 1.11 12.41
CA GLY A 117 15.61 2.25 12.28
C GLY A 117 16.21 2.26 10.88
N ASN A 118 15.91 3.30 10.10
CA ASN A 118 16.47 3.47 8.75
C ASN A 118 18.01 3.53 8.84
N PRO A 119 18.75 2.92 7.89
CA PRO A 119 20.19 3.09 7.83
C PRO A 119 20.52 4.57 7.60
N ALA A 120 21.35 5.12 8.49
CA ALA A 120 21.82 6.50 8.34
C ALA A 120 22.77 6.60 7.14
N VAL A 121 22.68 7.71 6.41
CA VAL A 121 23.59 8.06 5.32
C VAL A 121 25.03 8.03 5.83
N ALA A 122 25.91 7.30 5.14
CA ALA A 122 27.33 7.34 5.41
C ALA A 122 27.91 8.67 4.92
N ASP A 123 28.43 9.47 5.85
CA ASP A 123 29.16 10.70 5.54
C ASP A 123 30.60 10.34 5.15
N ASP A 124 31.00 10.70 3.93
CA ASP A 124 32.19 10.17 3.25
C ASP A 124 33.45 10.95 3.61
N THR A 125 33.82 10.96 4.90
CA THR A 125 35.14 11.45 5.37
C THR A 125 35.64 10.71 6.60
N LEU A 126 36.48 9.69 6.41
CA LEU A 126 37.74 9.44 7.16
C LEU A 126 38.39 8.13 6.73
N GLU A 127 39.48 8.22 5.96
CA GLU A 127 40.36 7.08 5.72
C GLU A 127 41.03 6.61 7.02
N SER A 128 40.55 5.49 7.57
CA SER A 128 41.39 4.61 8.36
C SER A 128 41.18 3.17 7.91
N SER A 129 42.15 2.64 7.18
CA SER A 129 42.14 1.29 6.62
C SER A 129 42.31 0.23 7.71
N ALA A 130 41.24 -0.03 8.46
CA ALA A 130 40.99 -1.36 8.99
C ALA A 130 40.30 -2.14 7.87
N GLU A 131 40.98 -3.13 7.28
CA GLU A 131 40.33 -4.08 6.37
C GLU A 131 39.25 -4.80 7.17
N ILE A 132 37.98 -4.44 6.93
CA ILE A 132 36.83 -5.15 7.49
C ILE A 132 36.81 -6.51 6.80
N GLU A 133 37.14 -7.57 7.55
CA GLU A 133 37.15 -8.94 7.04
C GLU A 133 35.76 -9.27 6.50
N VAL A 134 35.69 -9.47 5.18
CA VAL A 134 34.43 -9.76 4.49
C VAL A 134 33.94 -11.13 4.95
N VAL A 135 32.77 -11.16 5.59
CA VAL A 135 32.15 -12.41 6.03
C VAL A 135 31.55 -13.10 4.81
N HIS A 136 31.93 -14.35 4.58
CA HIS A 136 31.34 -15.22 3.57
C HIS A 136 30.47 -16.29 4.22
N TRP A 137 29.33 -16.56 3.61
CA TRP A 137 28.49 -17.71 3.89
C TRP A 137 29.28 -18.99 3.60
N THR A 138 29.11 -19.97 4.49
CA THR A 138 29.67 -21.30 4.31
C THR A 138 28.60 -22.31 4.66
N LYS A 139 28.53 -23.41 3.90
CA LYS A 139 27.53 -24.45 4.13
C LYS A 139 27.72 -25.09 5.51
N LEU A 140 26.79 -24.81 6.42
CA LEU A 140 26.77 -25.39 7.76
C LEU A 140 26.10 -26.78 7.75
N PRO A 141 26.40 -27.66 8.74
CA PRO A 141 25.65 -28.89 8.92
C PRO A 141 24.21 -28.60 9.36
N GLU A 142 23.24 -29.09 8.58
CA GLU A 142 21.80 -28.97 8.82
C GLU A 142 21.43 -29.43 10.25
N LYS A 143 20.71 -28.58 11.00
CA LYS A 143 20.20 -28.88 12.35
C LYS A 143 19.02 -29.82 12.30
N PHE A 144 18.24 -29.71 11.25
CA PHE A 144 17.19 -30.61 10.84
C PHE A 144 17.64 -31.13 9.47
N PRO A 145 18.13 -32.37 9.33
CA PRO A 145 18.42 -32.98 8.03
C PRO A 145 17.20 -33.73 7.47
N VAL A 146 17.00 -33.74 6.14
CA VAL A 146 15.92 -34.53 5.50
C VAL A 146 16.44 -35.95 5.22
N PRO A 147 15.83 -37.02 5.77
CA PRO A 147 16.22 -38.38 5.42
C PRO A 147 15.98 -38.67 3.94
N THR A 148 16.90 -39.38 3.27
CA THR A 148 16.86 -39.61 1.81
C THR A 148 15.63 -40.39 1.35
N GLU A 149 15.07 -41.23 2.22
CA GLU A 149 13.82 -41.97 2.06
C GLU A 149 12.56 -41.10 2.21
N SER A 150 12.68 -39.96 2.90
CA SER A 150 11.59 -38.98 3.13
C SER A 150 11.58 -37.83 2.12
N LEU A 151 12.54 -37.83 1.18
CA LEU A 151 12.72 -36.80 0.17
C LEU A 151 11.68 -36.92 -0.95
N ILE A 152 10.83 -35.90 -1.09
CA ILE A 152 9.85 -35.79 -2.18
C ILE A 152 10.62 -35.58 -3.49
N ARG A 153 10.50 -36.54 -4.41
CA ARG A 153 11.21 -36.53 -5.69
C ARG A 153 10.38 -35.85 -6.77
N LEU A 154 11.07 -35.32 -7.77
CA LEU A 154 10.43 -34.85 -9.01
C LEU A 154 9.55 -35.98 -9.60
N PRO A 155 8.38 -35.66 -10.16
CA PRO A 155 7.50 -36.65 -10.76
C PRO A 155 8.21 -37.39 -11.92
N SER A 156 8.23 -38.72 -11.84
CA SER A 156 8.82 -39.58 -12.85
C SER A 156 7.75 -40.09 -13.81
N GLY A 157 7.89 -39.76 -15.09
CA GLY A 157 6.92 -40.14 -16.11
C GLY A 157 7.11 -39.38 -17.41
N LYS A 158 6.22 -39.65 -18.37
CA LYS A 158 6.05 -38.79 -19.55
C LYS A 158 5.09 -37.65 -19.20
N PRO A 159 5.30 -36.42 -19.71
CA PRO A 159 4.32 -35.35 -19.58
C PRO A 159 2.92 -35.79 -20.05
N LYS A 160 1.88 -35.33 -19.35
CA LYS A 160 0.49 -35.43 -19.83
C LYS A 160 0.32 -34.53 -21.05
N ALA A 161 -0.64 -34.89 -21.91
CA ALA A 161 -1.05 -34.01 -23.00
C ALA A 161 -1.80 -32.79 -22.43
N ILE A 162 -1.16 -31.62 -22.44
CA ILE A 162 -1.77 -30.34 -22.03
C ILE A 162 -2.36 -29.65 -23.27
N PRO A 163 -3.56 -29.03 -23.18
CA PRO A 163 -4.12 -28.23 -24.27
C PRO A 163 -3.15 -27.13 -24.76
N LYS A 164 -3.26 -26.78 -26.04
CA LYS A 164 -2.53 -25.64 -26.61
C LYS A 164 -3.05 -24.32 -26.04
N ILE A 165 -2.14 -23.47 -25.61
CA ILE A 165 -2.42 -22.15 -25.05
C ILE A 165 -2.48 -21.12 -26.17
N GLN A 166 -1.52 -21.18 -27.10
CA GLN A 166 -1.45 -20.20 -28.20
C GLN A 166 -2.60 -20.34 -29.20
N ALA A 167 -3.07 -19.19 -29.69
CA ALA A 167 -3.99 -19.08 -30.79
C ALA A 167 -3.38 -19.61 -32.11
N LYS A 168 -4.25 -19.85 -33.11
CA LYS A 168 -3.82 -20.06 -34.49
C LYS A 168 -3.78 -18.69 -35.19
N PHE A 169 -2.59 -18.09 -35.24
CA PHE A 169 -2.39 -16.79 -35.87
C PHE A 169 -2.61 -16.85 -37.38
N LYS A 170 -3.17 -15.77 -37.93
CA LYS A 170 -3.30 -15.57 -39.37
C LYS A 170 -1.94 -15.23 -39.97
N LYS A 171 -1.73 -15.54 -41.25
CA LYS A 171 -0.52 -15.08 -41.95
C LYS A 171 -0.56 -13.56 -42.08
N GLU A 172 0.46 -12.91 -41.52
CA GLU A 172 0.69 -11.48 -41.60
C GLU A 172 0.99 -11.03 -43.05
N ASP A 173 0.47 -9.86 -43.44
CA ASP A 173 0.80 -9.22 -44.72
C ASP A 173 2.06 -8.34 -44.63
N ALA A 174 2.53 -7.84 -45.78
CA ALA A 174 3.79 -7.09 -45.85
C ALA A 174 3.74 -5.72 -45.15
N ALA A 175 2.58 -5.06 -45.09
CA ALA A 175 2.42 -3.76 -44.44
C ALA A 175 2.34 -3.94 -42.92
N ALA A 176 1.50 -4.88 -42.46
CA ALA A 176 1.43 -5.27 -41.05
C ALA A 176 2.80 -5.71 -40.50
N LYS A 177 3.54 -6.53 -41.27
CA LYS A 177 4.91 -6.94 -40.89
C LYS A 177 5.86 -5.75 -40.79
N SER A 178 5.78 -4.79 -41.71
CA SER A 178 6.64 -3.60 -41.69
C SER A 178 6.35 -2.70 -40.48
N ASP A 179 5.08 -2.49 -40.14
CA ASP A 179 4.64 -1.75 -38.95
C ASP A 179 5.08 -2.44 -37.65
N ARG A 180 4.80 -3.75 -37.53
CA ARG A 180 5.20 -4.55 -36.37
C ARG A 180 6.70 -4.52 -36.14
N LEU A 181 7.51 -4.64 -37.19
CA LEU A 181 8.97 -4.56 -37.08
C LEU A 181 9.46 -3.15 -36.68
N ALA A 182 8.79 -2.09 -37.12
CA ALA A 182 9.11 -0.72 -36.68
C ALA A 182 8.80 -0.51 -35.18
N LYS A 183 7.65 -1.00 -34.70
CA LYS A 183 7.28 -1.00 -33.27
C LYS A 183 8.28 -1.79 -32.43
N LEU A 184 8.62 -3.01 -32.88
CA LEU A 184 9.61 -3.88 -32.24
C LEU A 184 10.99 -3.20 -32.13
N ALA A 185 11.45 -2.55 -33.20
CA ALA A 185 12.72 -1.82 -33.22
C ALA A 185 12.70 -0.59 -32.28
N ARG A 186 11.56 0.12 -32.16
CA ARG A 186 11.43 1.22 -31.19
C ARG A 186 11.55 0.70 -29.75
N ILE A 187 10.86 -0.37 -29.40
CA ILE A 187 10.93 -0.98 -28.06
C ILE A 187 12.35 -1.45 -27.76
N GLN A 188 13.00 -2.14 -28.70
CA GLN A 188 14.40 -2.55 -28.59
C GLN A 188 15.34 -1.35 -28.39
N SER A 189 15.08 -0.19 -29.03
CA SER A 189 15.89 1.02 -28.85
C SER A 189 15.77 1.63 -27.44
N VAL A 190 14.59 1.55 -26.82
CA VAL A 190 14.38 2.01 -25.43
C VAL A 190 15.05 1.06 -24.46
N ALA A 191 14.89 -0.26 -24.65
CA ALA A 191 15.62 -1.26 -23.87
C ALA A 191 17.14 -1.10 -23.97
N LYS A 192 17.67 -0.85 -25.18
CA LYS A 192 19.10 -0.60 -25.39
C LYS A 192 19.58 0.68 -24.68
N LYS A 193 18.78 1.76 -24.69
CA LYS A 193 19.07 3.00 -23.94
C LYS A 193 19.19 2.72 -22.43
N SER A 194 18.19 2.07 -21.83
CA SER A 194 18.20 1.70 -20.41
C SER A 194 19.35 0.77 -20.04
N TRP A 195 19.64 -0.23 -20.88
CA TRP A 195 20.78 -1.14 -20.69
C TRP A 195 22.12 -0.40 -20.78
N ASP A 196 22.30 0.48 -21.76
CA ASP A 196 23.56 1.23 -21.93
C ASP A 196 23.79 2.23 -20.78
N GLY A 197 22.72 2.85 -20.26
CA GLY A 197 22.81 3.65 -19.05
C GLY A 197 23.15 2.84 -17.80
N TYR A 198 22.51 1.68 -17.61
CA TYR A 198 22.85 0.74 -16.54
C TYR A 198 24.33 0.34 -16.61
N LYS A 199 24.78 -0.10 -17.79
CA LYS A 199 26.17 -0.49 -18.07
C LYS A 199 27.18 0.64 -17.87
N ALA A 200 26.78 1.89 -18.10
CA ALA A 200 27.65 3.05 -17.92
C ALA A 200 27.69 3.59 -16.48
N LYS A 201 26.66 3.35 -15.65
CA LYS A 201 26.45 4.07 -14.38
C LYS A 201 26.23 3.19 -13.15
N ALA A 202 25.72 1.98 -13.33
CA ALA A 202 25.27 1.08 -12.27
C ALA A 202 25.75 -0.38 -12.49
N TRP A 203 26.80 -0.60 -13.27
CA TRP A 203 27.28 -1.94 -13.59
C TRP A 203 27.69 -2.73 -12.35
N LEU A 204 27.09 -3.92 -12.16
CA LEU A 204 27.18 -4.78 -10.97
C LEU A 204 26.51 -4.23 -9.69
N HIS A 205 25.91 -3.05 -9.75
CA HIS A 205 24.95 -2.57 -8.75
C HIS A 205 23.55 -3.06 -9.11
N ASP A 206 22.65 -3.11 -8.13
CA ASP A 206 21.34 -3.71 -8.32
C ASP A 206 20.50 -2.90 -9.31
N GLU A 207 20.46 -1.57 -9.16
CA GLU A 207 19.54 -0.70 -9.90
C GLU A 207 20.12 0.66 -10.28
N LEU A 208 19.70 1.15 -11.44
CA LEU A 208 20.11 2.46 -11.98
C LEU A 208 19.24 3.57 -11.39
N ARG A 209 19.89 4.70 -11.07
CA ARG A 209 19.24 6.00 -10.90
C ARG A 209 19.40 6.82 -12.18
N PRO A 210 18.38 6.85 -13.05
CA PRO A 210 18.55 7.15 -14.48
C PRO A 210 18.53 8.66 -14.80
N GLU A 211 18.25 9.53 -13.83
CA GLU A 211 18.44 10.98 -13.93
C GLU A 211 19.82 11.39 -13.41
N SER A 212 20.14 11.05 -12.16
CA SER A 212 21.42 11.42 -11.53
C SER A 212 22.61 10.68 -12.16
N GLY A 213 22.37 9.51 -12.78
CA GLY A 213 23.42 8.62 -13.25
C GLY A 213 24.17 7.98 -12.10
N THR A 214 23.47 7.67 -11.01
CA THR A 214 23.99 6.93 -9.84
C THR A 214 23.29 5.55 -9.76
N PHE A 215 23.29 4.90 -8.59
CA PHE A 215 22.71 3.58 -8.38
C PHE A 215 22.13 3.43 -6.97
N ARG A 216 21.38 2.36 -6.74
CA ARG A 216 20.97 1.89 -5.40
C ARG A 216 21.02 0.35 -5.34
N ASP A 217 21.26 -0.19 -4.14
CA ASP A 217 21.49 -1.62 -3.92
C ASP A 217 20.50 -2.25 -2.90
N PRO A 218 19.18 -2.31 -3.20
CA PRO A 218 18.20 -2.92 -2.30
C PRO A 218 18.31 -4.45 -2.20
N PHE A 219 18.79 -5.12 -3.25
CA PHE A 219 18.78 -6.57 -3.45
C PHE A 219 20.15 -7.21 -3.22
N ALA A 220 20.74 -6.88 -2.07
CA ALA A 220 21.99 -7.42 -1.54
C ALA A 220 23.28 -7.01 -2.30
N ASN A 221 23.23 -6.05 -3.23
CA ASN A 221 24.37 -5.62 -4.05
C ASN A 221 24.97 -6.80 -4.84
N TRP A 222 24.09 -7.53 -5.54
CA TRP A 222 24.44 -8.65 -6.40
C TRP A 222 24.16 -8.38 -7.88
N GLY A 223 23.69 -7.19 -8.23
CA GLY A 223 23.50 -6.76 -9.61
C GLY A 223 22.17 -7.22 -10.19
N ALA A 224 21.06 -7.05 -9.47
CA ALA A 224 19.70 -7.42 -9.90
C ALA A 224 19.44 -7.10 -11.38
N THR A 225 19.57 -5.84 -11.80
CA THR A 225 19.35 -5.43 -13.20
C THR A 225 20.26 -6.17 -14.20
N LEU A 226 21.50 -6.52 -13.83
CA LEU A 226 22.40 -7.30 -14.70
C LEU A 226 21.89 -8.71 -14.92
N VAL A 227 21.44 -9.39 -13.85
CA VAL A 227 20.99 -10.78 -13.89
C VAL A 227 19.59 -10.90 -14.49
N ASP A 228 18.67 -10.02 -14.07
CA ASP A 228 17.29 -10.01 -14.53
C ASP A 228 17.18 -9.62 -16.02
N SER A 229 18.14 -8.86 -16.54
CA SER A 229 18.16 -8.49 -17.97
C SER A 229 18.75 -9.57 -18.89
N LEU A 230 19.39 -10.63 -18.36
CA LEU A 230 20.12 -11.61 -19.19
C LEU A 230 19.21 -12.25 -20.26
N ASP A 231 18.03 -12.70 -19.87
CA ASP A 231 17.10 -13.30 -20.82
C ASP A 231 16.48 -12.27 -21.78
N THR A 232 16.19 -11.04 -21.33
CA THR A 232 15.76 -9.93 -22.18
C THR A 232 16.79 -9.62 -23.27
N LEU A 233 18.08 -9.50 -22.91
CA LEU A 233 19.16 -9.29 -23.88
C LEU A 233 19.22 -10.43 -24.91
N TRP A 234 19.02 -11.68 -24.45
CA TRP A 234 18.96 -12.82 -25.35
C TRP A 234 17.73 -12.77 -26.27
N ILE A 235 16.53 -12.53 -25.74
CA ILE A 235 15.26 -12.47 -26.48
C ILE A 235 15.29 -11.33 -27.52
N MET A 236 15.80 -10.17 -27.15
CA MET A 236 15.94 -9.00 -28.00
C MET A 236 17.10 -9.09 -29.00
N GLY A 237 17.85 -10.20 -29.04
CA GLY A 237 18.96 -10.39 -29.97
C GLY A 237 20.21 -9.57 -29.68
N LEU A 238 20.30 -8.94 -28.50
CA LEU A 238 21.45 -8.16 -28.02
C LEU A 238 22.56 -9.12 -27.51
N LYS A 239 23.01 -10.02 -28.39
CA LYS A 239 23.88 -11.16 -28.02
C LYS A 239 25.27 -10.74 -27.52
N GLU A 240 25.82 -9.64 -28.01
CA GLU A 240 27.13 -9.13 -27.58
C GLU A 240 27.07 -8.61 -26.14
N ASP A 241 26.04 -7.84 -25.81
CA ASP A 241 25.74 -7.37 -24.45
C ASP A 241 25.41 -8.53 -23.51
N PHE A 242 24.63 -9.51 -23.96
CA PHE A 242 24.39 -10.76 -23.22
C PHE A 242 25.70 -11.47 -22.87
N GLU A 243 26.60 -11.66 -23.83
CA GLU A 243 27.86 -12.35 -23.58
C GLU A 243 28.78 -11.58 -22.63
N GLU A 244 28.67 -10.25 -22.58
CA GLU A 244 29.39 -9.43 -21.61
C GLU A 244 28.79 -9.53 -20.20
N ALA A 245 27.46 -9.44 -20.08
CA ALA A 245 26.73 -9.62 -18.83
C ALA A 245 26.95 -11.04 -18.26
N ALA A 246 26.83 -12.07 -19.10
CA ALA A 246 27.05 -13.47 -18.70
C ALA A 246 28.48 -13.75 -18.24
N ARG A 247 29.49 -12.98 -18.68
CA ARG A 247 30.87 -13.02 -18.12
C ARG A 247 31.02 -12.19 -16.85
N ALA A 248 30.21 -11.15 -16.66
CA ALA A 248 30.22 -10.32 -15.47
C ALA A 248 29.54 -11.01 -14.28
N VAL A 249 28.60 -11.94 -14.53
CA VAL A 249 28.03 -12.85 -13.53
C VAL A 249 29.09 -13.60 -12.72
N ASP A 250 30.23 -13.95 -13.33
CA ASP A 250 31.36 -14.62 -12.64
C ASP A 250 32.02 -13.74 -11.55
N LYS A 251 31.73 -12.43 -11.54
CA LYS A 251 32.25 -11.47 -10.54
C LYS A 251 31.32 -11.26 -9.35
N ILE A 252 30.07 -11.71 -9.44
CA ILE A 252 29.12 -11.67 -8.34
C ILE A 252 29.55 -12.73 -7.32
N ASP A 253 29.46 -12.43 -6.02
CA ASP A 253 29.69 -13.42 -4.96
C ASP A 253 28.43 -13.53 -4.11
N PHE A 254 27.62 -14.57 -4.37
CA PHE A 254 26.38 -14.81 -3.63
C PHE A 254 26.63 -15.28 -2.19
N THR A 255 27.89 -15.53 -1.80
CA THR A 255 28.22 -15.88 -0.42
C THR A 255 28.37 -14.67 0.50
N THR A 256 28.39 -13.44 -0.01
CA THR A 256 28.56 -12.24 0.84
C THR A 256 27.67 -11.08 0.42
N THR A 257 27.26 -10.24 1.38
CA THR A 257 26.51 -9.01 1.13
C THR A 257 26.70 -8.02 2.28
N THR A 258 26.46 -6.74 2.02
CA THR A 258 26.39 -5.70 3.06
C THR A 258 25.18 -5.88 3.97
N ARG A 259 24.09 -6.50 3.48
CA ARG A 259 22.86 -6.75 4.23
C ARG A 259 23.06 -7.71 5.40
N ALA A 260 22.18 -7.61 6.40
CA ALA A 260 22.10 -8.58 7.50
C ALA A 260 21.33 -9.85 7.10
N ASP A 261 20.44 -9.71 6.11
CA ASP A 261 19.42 -10.66 5.68
C ASP A 261 19.34 -10.75 4.15
N VAL A 262 18.92 -11.91 3.65
CA VAL A 262 18.61 -12.15 2.23
C VAL A 262 17.09 -12.32 2.09
N PRO A 263 16.39 -11.45 1.33
CA PRO A 263 14.96 -11.60 1.06
C PRO A 263 14.74 -12.78 0.11
N LEU A 264 14.23 -13.90 0.61
CA LEU A 264 14.18 -15.18 -0.10
C LEU A 264 13.35 -15.12 -1.38
N PHE A 265 12.17 -14.47 -1.32
CA PHE A 265 11.26 -14.30 -2.45
C PHE A 265 11.92 -13.51 -3.59
N GLU A 266 12.25 -12.24 -3.34
CA GLU A 266 12.91 -11.36 -4.30
C GLU A 266 14.18 -11.99 -4.90
N THR A 267 14.99 -12.64 -4.06
CA THR A 267 16.24 -13.27 -4.53
C THR A 267 15.97 -14.49 -5.42
N THR A 268 14.88 -15.22 -5.17
CA THR A 268 14.49 -16.39 -5.96
C THR A 268 13.95 -15.97 -7.32
N ILE A 269 12.97 -15.06 -7.34
CA ILE A 269 12.28 -14.69 -8.58
C ILE A 269 13.20 -13.94 -9.55
N ARG A 270 14.06 -13.04 -9.03
CA ARG A 270 15.05 -12.24 -9.77
C ARG A 270 16.27 -13.08 -10.16
N TYR A 271 17.20 -13.27 -9.22
CA TYR A 271 18.50 -13.87 -9.53
C TYR A 271 18.42 -15.35 -9.93
N LEU A 272 17.77 -16.20 -9.15
CA LEU A 272 17.68 -17.63 -9.49
C LEU A 272 16.85 -17.82 -10.77
N GLY A 273 15.78 -17.04 -10.94
CA GLY A 273 14.98 -17.00 -12.16
C GLY A 273 15.78 -16.61 -13.40
N GLY A 274 16.41 -15.43 -13.39
CA GLY A 274 17.18 -14.88 -14.49
C GLY A 274 18.35 -15.78 -14.91
N LEU A 275 19.12 -16.31 -13.95
CA LEU A 275 20.22 -17.25 -14.23
C LEU A 275 19.73 -18.55 -14.92
N VAL A 276 18.65 -19.14 -14.40
CA VAL A 276 18.09 -20.40 -14.92
C VAL A 276 17.46 -20.20 -16.30
N ALA A 277 16.71 -19.11 -16.53
CA ALA A 277 16.11 -18.81 -17.82
C ALA A 277 17.15 -18.45 -18.88
N ALA A 278 18.16 -17.64 -18.53
CA ALA A 278 19.27 -17.34 -19.43
C ALA A 278 20.05 -18.60 -19.84
N TYR A 279 20.23 -19.56 -18.93
CA TYR A 279 20.82 -20.85 -19.26
C TYR A 279 19.94 -21.71 -20.20
N ASP A 280 18.63 -21.76 -19.96
CA ASP A 280 17.68 -22.50 -20.81
C ASP A 280 17.56 -21.90 -22.22
N LEU A 281 17.42 -20.57 -22.33
CA LEU A 281 17.30 -19.83 -23.58
C LEU A 281 18.57 -19.88 -24.42
N SER A 282 19.73 -19.88 -23.77
CA SER A 282 21.04 -20.00 -24.43
C SER A 282 21.40 -21.44 -24.83
N GLU A 283 20.40 -22.34 -24.88
CA GLU A 283 20.54 -23.75 -25.22
C GLU A 283 21.60 -24.47 -24.37
N LYS A 284 21.72 -24.07 -23.10
CA LYS A 284 22.68 -24.62 -22.12
C LYS A 284 24.15 -24.35 -22.46
N LYS A 285 24.44 -23.36 -23.31
CA LYS A 285 25.80 -22.99 -23.75
C LYS A 285 26.66 -22.37 -22.63
N TYR A 286 26.08 -21.55 -21.75
CA TYR A 286 26.80 -20.77 -20.74
C TYR A 286 26.69 -21.43 -19.36
N LYS A 287 27.51 -22.46 -19.13
CA LYS A 287 27.46 -23.28 -17.91
C LYS A 287 27.63 -22.48 -16.61
N ASN A 288 28.42 -21.41 -16.65
CA ASN A 288 28.67 -20.57 -15.49
C ASN A 288 27.37 -19.95 -14.91
N LEU A 289 26.34 -19.73 -15.74
CA LEU A 289 25.02 -19.30 -15.27
C LEU A 289 24.33 -20.37 -14.41
N LEU A 290 24.42 -21.65 -14.81
CA LEU A 290 23.91 -22.76 -14.01
C LEU A 290 24.76 -23.01 -12.77
N ASP A 291 26.08 -22.91 -12.88
CA ASP A 291 27.00 -23.08 -11.75
C ASP A 291 26.73 -22.00 -10.68
N LYS A 292 26.49 -20.74 -11.10
CA LYS A 292 26.03 -19.65 -10.22
C LYS A 292 24.62 -19.81 -9.67
N ALA A 293 23.68 -20.34 -10.47
CA ALA A 293 22.34 -20.67 -9.97
C ALA A 293 22.40 -21.72 -8.85
N VAL A 294 23.30 -22.70 -8.95
CA VAL A 294 23.54 -23.69 -7.90
C VAL A 294 24.24 -23.08 -6.68
N GLU A 295 25.25 -22.21 -6.87
CA GLU A 295 25.89 -21.46 -5.77
C GLU A 295 24.85 -20.71 -4.94
N LEU A 296 24.01 -19.89 -5.59
CA LEU A 296 22.95 -19.14 -4.94
C LEU A 296 21.92 -20.06 -4.28
N ALA A 297 21.49 -21.13 -4.95
CA ALA A 297 20.49 -22.05 -4.41
C ALA A 297 20.95 -22.81 -3.15
N GLU A 298 22.26 -23.06 -2.97
CA GLU A 298 22.78 -23.61 -1.71
C GLU A 298 22.69 -22.60 -0.55
N VAL A 299 22.84 -21.30 -0.83
CA VAL A 299 22.59 -20.24 0.17
C VAL A 299 21.10 -20.21 0.50
N LEU A 300 20.23 -20.12 -0.51
CA LEU A 300 18.78 -19.97 -0.33
C LEU A 300 18.11 -21.19 0.34
N ILE A 301 18.51 -22.42 -0.01
CA ILE A 301 17.94 -23.62 0.61
C ILE A 301 18.27 -23.73 2.11
N SER A 302 19.30 -23.02 2.59
CA SER A 302 19.62 -22.96 4.02
C SER A 302 18.54 -22.29 4.87
N ALA A 303 17.69 -21.45 4.27
CA ALA A 303 16.50 -20.88 4.92
C ALA A 303 15.44 -21.94 5.30
N PHE A 304 15.52 -23.15 4.73
CA PHE A 304 14.61 -24.28 4.97
C PHE A 304 15.12 -25.25 6.06
N ASP A 305 16.23 -24.93 6.77
CA ASP A 305 16.71 -25.68 7.94
C ASP A 305 15.88 -25.37 9.19
N THR A 306 14.59 -25.67 9.10
CA THR A 306 13.59 -25.45 10.14
C THR A 306 12.87 -26.77 10.51
N PRO A 307 12.28 -26.89 11.71
CA PRO A 307 11.62 -28.13 12.17
C PRO A 307 10.55 -28.70 11.23
N ASN A 308 9.86 -27.84 10.48
CA ASN A 308 8.75 -28.19 9.58
C ASN A 308 9.04 -27.91 8.10
N ARG A 309 10.27 -27.54 7.73
CA ARG A 309 10.71 -27.19 6.36
C ARG A 309 10.04 -26.00 5.71
N MET A 310 9.42 -25.15 6.51
CA MET A 310 8.96 -23.85 6.01
C MET A 310 10.13 -22.86 6.09
N PRO A 311 10.32 -22.00 5.09
CA PRO A 311 11.49 -21.12 5.06
C PRO A 311 11.39 -19.94 6.02
N GLU A 312 12.55 -19.45 6.46
CA GLU A 312 12.69 -18.04 6.87
C GLU A 312 12.65 -17.15 5.62
N THR A 313 11.66 -16.25 5.49
CA THR A 313 11.54 -15.42 4.28
C THR A 313 12.56 -14.29 4.19
N TYR A 314 13.18 -13.93 5.32
CA TYR A 314 14.33 -13.03 5.41
C TYR A 314 15.48 -13.80 6.09
N TYR A 315 16.36 -14.40 5.31
CA TYR A 315 17.38 -15.33 5.79
C TYR A 315 18.62 -14.61 6.31
N TYR A 316 18.85 -14.69 7.63
CA TYR A 316 20.03 -14.15 8.30
C TYR A 316 21.24 -15.09 8.14
N TRP A 317 21.88 -14.95 6.98
CA TRP A 317 22.93 -15.84 6.45
C TRP A 317 24.26 -15.89 7.22
N ARG A 318 24.53 -14.93 8.13
CA ARG A 318 25.84 -14.83 8.82
C ARG A 318 26.05 -15.99 9.82
N PRO A 319 27.26 -16.57 9.94
CA PRO A 319 27.49 -17.81 10.70
C PRO A 319 26.99 -17.81 12.15
N ASP A 320 27.14 -16.70 12.88
CA ASP A 320 26.70 -16.58 14.29
C ASP A 320 25.17 -16.71 14.44
N PHE A 321 24.40 -16.32 13.42
CA PHE A 321 22.96 -16.51 13.39
C PHE A 321 22.61 -17.85 12.75
N ALA A 322 23.09 -18.11 11.53
CA ALA A 322 22.77 -19.31 10.75
C ALA A 322 23.14 -20.64 11.45
N SER A 323 24.06 -20.62 12.43
CA SER A 323 24.42 -21.80 13.22
C SER A 323 23.45 -22.16 14.36
N GLN A 324 22.46 -21.30 14.64
CA GLN A 324 21.44 -21.53 15.67
C GLN A 324 20.28 -22.39 15.13
N LYS A 325 19.26 -22.67 15.95
CA LYS A 325 18.05 -23.40 15.51
C LYS A 325 16.93 -22.41 15.24
N HIS A 326 16.46 -22.38 14.01
CA HIS A 326 15.43 -21.43 13.54
C HIS A 326 14.09 -22.10 13.29
N ARG A 327 13.10 -21.27 12.95
CA ARG A 327 11.73 -21.66 12.62
C ARG A 327 11.14 -20.56 11.73
N ALA A 328 10.32 -20.94 10.75
CA ALA A 328 9.58 -19.97 9.96
C ALA A 328 8.69 -19.05 10.81
N GLY A 329 8.37 -17.88 10.27
CA GLY A 329 7.61 -16.86 10.99
C GLY A 329 6.16 -17.27 11.30
N THR A 330 5.62 -16.73 12.40
CA THR A 330 4.19 -16.84 12.75
C THR A 330 3.29 -15.87 11.97
N ARG A 331 3.91 -15.02 11.14
CA ARG A 331 3.24 -14.09 10.22
C ARG A 331 4.14 -13.96 8.99
N VAL A 332 3.83 -14.75 7.97
CA VAL A 332 4.52 -14.83 6.69
C VAL A 332 3.55 -14.35 5.60
N VAL A 333 4.06 -13.57 4.65
CA VAL A 333 3.34 -13.15 3.45
C VAL A 333 3.11 -14.37 2.55
N LEU A 334 1.88 -14.57 2.07
CA LEU A 334 1.52 -15.74 1.26
C LEU A 334 2.41 -15.86 0.00
N ALA A 335 2.57 -14.76 -0.73
CA ALA A 335 3.42 -14.71 -1.94
C ALA A 335 4.89 -15.08 -1.67
N GLU A 336 5.46 -14.68 -0.51
CA GLU A 336 6.88 -14.91 -0.20
C GLU A 336 7.25 -16.41 -0.14
N ILE A 337 6.27 -17.30 0.07
CA ILE A 337 6.48 -18.76 0.11
C ILE A 337 5.80 -19.52 -1.03
N GLY A 338 4.65 -19.06 -1.54
CA GLY A 338 3.98 -19.70 -2.68
C GLY A 338 4.75 -19.53 -3.99
N SER A 339 5.51 -18.44 -4.11
CA SER A 339 6.15 -17.99 -5.33
C SER A 339 7.64 -18.36 -5.44
N LEU A 340 8.02 -19.50 -4.86
CA LEU A 340 9.37 -20.08 -4.96
C LEU A 340 9.40 -21.34 -5.87
N SER A 341 8.22 -21.81 -6.30
CA SER A 341 8.07 -23.20 -6.74
C SER A 341 8.64 -23.47 -8.13
N VAL A 342 8.52 -22.55 -9.09
CA VAL A 342 8.91 -22.81 -10.50
C VAL A 342 10.43 -22.76 -10.68
N GLU A 343 11.13 -21.87 -9.98
CA GLU A 343 12.59 -21.69 -10.04
C GLU A 343 13.31 -22.91 -9.46
N PHE A 344 13.00 -23.26 -8.22
CA PHE A 344 13.57 -24.43 -7.54
C PHE A 344 13.21 -25.73 -8.25
N THR A 345 12.00 -25.83 -8.83
CA THR A 345 11.62 -26.98 -9.68
C THR A 345 12.45 -27.04 -10.95
N ARG A 346 12.66 -25.91 -11.64
CA ARG A 346 13.46 -25.92 -12.87
C ARG A 346 14.91 -26.23 -12.57
N LEU A 347 15.47 -25.70 -11.48
CA LEU A 347 16.81 -26.04 -11.02
C LEU A 347 16.93 -27.55 -10.70
N ALA A 348 15.94 -28.15 -10.02
CA ALA A 348 15.90 -29.59 -9.78
C ALA A 348 15.87 -30.39 -11.08
N GLN A 349 15.12 -29.95 -12.09
CA GLN A 349 15.06 -30.60 -13.41
C GLN A 349 16.39 -30.52 -14.19
N LEU A 350 17.14 -29.42 -14.02
CA LEU A 350 18.42 -29.20 -14.70
C LEU A 350 19.60 -29.92 -14.02
N THR A 351 19.59 -29.98 -12.69
CA THR A 351 20.67 -30.56 -11.87
C THR A 351 20.46 -32.04 -11.52
N GLY A 352 19.22 -32.50 -11.44
CA GLY A 352 18.85 -33.80 -10.87
C GLY A 352 18.73 -33.81 -9.33
N GLU A 353 19.03 -32.69 -8.67
CA GLU A 353 19.02 -32.58 -7.20
C GLU A 353 17.60 -32.39 -6.66
N HIS A 354 17.00 -33.49 -6.19
CA HIS A 354 15.61 -33.50 -5.71
C HIS A 354 15.34 -32.60 -4.50
N LYS A 355 16.35 -32.21 -3.72
CA LYS A 355 16.21 -31.33 -2.54
C LYS A 355 15.55 -29.98 -2.85
N TYR A 356 15.82 -29.41 -4.03
CA TYR A 356 15.22 -28.15 -4.45
C TYR A 356 13.71 -28.31 -4.68
N TYR A 357 13.29 -29.44 -5.26
CA TYR A 357 11.86 -29.75 -5.43
C TYR A 357 11.18 -30.14 -4.11
N ASP A 358 11.86 -30.89 -3.23
CA ASP A 358 11.35 -31.27 -1.91
C ASP A 358 10.96 -30.05 -1.07
N ALA A 359 11.82 -29.03 -1.03
CA ALA A 359 11.60 -27.78 -0.31
C ALA A 359 10.26 -27.11 -0.70
N ILE A 360 10.00 -26.96 -2.01
CA ILE A 360 8.78 -26.29 -2.51
C ILE A 360 7.55 -27.20 -2.51
N ALA A 361 7.74 -28.51 -2.60
CA ALA A 361 6.65 -29.48 -2.57
C ALA A 361 6.01 -29.51 -1.17
N ARG A 362 6.81 -29.39 -0.11
CA ARG A 362 6.31 -29.30 1.28
C ARG A 362 5.49 -28.04 1.53
N ILE A 363 5.87 -26.89 0.96
CA ILE A 363 5.04 -25.67 1.03
C ILE A 363 3.70 -25.94 0.33
N THR A 364 3.76 -26.50 -0.88
CA THR A 364 2.56 -26.84 -1.68
C THR A 364 1.61 -27.80 -0.94
N ASP A 365 2.15 -28.82 -0.26
CA ASP A 365 1.36 -29.76 0.56
C ASP A 365 0.64 -29.05 1.71
N ASN A 366 1.29 -28.09 2.38
CA ASN A 366 0.68 -27.30 3.45
C ASN A 366 -0.37 -26.29 2.92
N LEU A 367 -0.16 -25.71 1.74
CA LEU A 367 -1.15 -24.86 1.08
C LEU A 367 -2.42 -25.67 0.75
N GLU A 368 -2.27 -26.84 0.12
CA GLU A 368 -3.38 -27.74 -0.22
C GLU A 368 -4.18 -28.15 1.02
N GLU A 369 -3.52 -28.50 2.14
CA GLU A 369 -4.20 -28.86 3.39
C GLU A 369 -4.93 -27.68 4.04
N PHE A 370 -4.40 -26.45 3.91
CA PHE A 370 -4.96 -25.25 4.53
C PHE A 370 -6.13 -24.64 3.73
N GLN A 371 -6.14 -24.78 2.40
CA GLN A 371 -7.08 -24.10 1.49
C GLN A 371 -8.56 -24.28 1.84
N GLY A 372 -8.95 -25.48 2.29
CA GLY A 372 -10.32 -25.80 2.69
C GLY A 372 -10.69 -25.40 4.13
N LYS A 373 -9.75 -24.86 4.90
CA LYS A 373 -9.87 -24.54 6.34
C LYS A 373 -9.80 -23.04 6.64
N THR A 374 -9.67 -22.20 5.63
CA THR A 374 -9.58 -20.74 5.78
C THR A 374 -10.95 -20.11 6.01
N GLN A 375 -10.99 -18.81 6.37
CA GLN A 375 -12.25 -18.07 6.50
C GLN A 375 -12.97 -17.90 5.15
N LEU A 376 -12.26 -18.07 4.02
CA LEU A 376 -12.81 -18.07 2.66
C LEU A 376 -12.35 -19.34 1.92
N PRO A 377 -13.01 -20.51 2.15
CA PRO A 377 -12.58 -21.79 1.59
C PRO A 377 -12.38 -21.73 0.07
N GLY A 378 -11.19 -22.17 -0.37
CA GLY A 378 -10.72 -22.02 -1.76
C GLY A 378 -9.63 -20.94 -1.91
N MET A 379 -9.52 -20.00 -0.99
CA MET A 379 -8.45 -18.98 -0.98
C MET A 379 -7.65 -19.01 0.33
N TRP A 380 -6.45 -18.43 0.30
CA TRP A 380 -5.60 -18.24 1.49
C TRP A 380 -5.53 -16.77 1.89
N PRO A 381 -5.45 -16.46 3.19
CA PRO A 381 -5.25 -15.09 3.65
C PRO A 381 -3.87 -14.58 3.23
N VAL A 382 -3.74 -13.26 3.05
CA VAL A 382 -2.46 -12.59 2.71
C VAL A 382 -1.34 -12.85 3.72
N TYR A 383 -1.68 -13.17 4.98
CA TYR A 383 -0.72 -13.53 6.03
C TYR A 383 -1.09 -14.82 6.79
N LEU A 384 -0.18 -15.78 6.82
CA LEU A 384 -0.34 -17.06 7.52
C LEU A 384 0.76 -17.31 8.57
N ASP A 385 0.50 -18.24 9.49
CA ASP A 385 1.52 -18.79 10.40
C ASP A 385 2.17 -20.00 9.73
N ALA A 386 3.45 -19.85 9.35
CA ALA A 386 4.26 -20.91 8.74
C ALA A 386 5.13 -21.65 9.76
N SER A 387 5.10 -21.25 11.04
CA SER A 387 6.04 -21.71 12.07
C SER A 387 5.86 -23.19 12.44
N GLY A 388 4.67 -23.75 12.17
CA GLY A 388 4.31 -25.12 12.53
C GLY A 388 4.26 -25.37 14.03
N CYS A 389 4.02 -24.32 14.84
CA CYS A 389 4.17 -24.36 16.30
C CYS A 389 2.95 -23.79 17.05
N GLY A 390 1.95 -24.65 17.23
CA GLY A 390 0.74 -24.35 17.97
C GLY A 390 1.03 -24.10 19.44
N ARG A 391 0.55 -22.96 19.94
CA ARG A 391 0.52 -22.69 21.38
C ARG A 391 -0.62 -23.51 21.99
N ARG A 392 -0.35 -24.18 23.11
CA ARG A 392 -1.43 -24.47 24.06
C ARG A 392 -2.02 -23.13 24.50
N TYR A 393 -3.23 -22.83 24.06
CA TYR A 393 -4.14 -22.19 25.00
C TYR A 393 -4.27 -23.20 26.14
N ALA A 394 -3.75 -22.85 27.32
CA ALA A 394 -4.21 -23.53 28.51
C ALA A 394 -5.73 -23.31 28.50
N ASP A 395 -6.50 -24.41 28.47
CA ASP A 395 -7.91 -24.31 28.80
C ASP A 395 -7.99 -23.50 30.09
N ALA A 396 -8.77 -22.42 30.07
CA ALA A 396 -9.18 -21.74 31.27
C ALA A 396 -10.15 -22.69 31.99
N GLY A 397 -9.60 -23.78 32.52
CA GLY A 397 -10.31 -24.76 33.34
C GLY A 397 -11.05 -23.96 34.41
N ALA A 398 -12.35 -24.17 34.45
CA ALA A 398 -13.30 -23.30 35.16
C ALA A 398 -12.70 -22.87 36.50
N GLN A 399 -12.32 -21.59 36.57
CA GLN A 399 -11.63 -21.06 37.74
C GLN A 399 -12.63 -21.16 38.89
N GLU A 400 -12.41 -22.09 39.82
CA GLU A 400 -13.32 -22.30 40.95
C GLU A 400 -13.54 -20.94 41.62
N PRO A 401 -14.80 -20.56 41.94
CA PRO A 401 -15.08 -19.27 42.53
C PRO A 401 -14.21 -19.08 43.77
N LEU A 402 -13.36 -18.04 43.76
CA LEU A 402 -12.49 -17.73 44.89
C LEU A 402 -13.33 -17.54 46.14
N THR A 403 -13.30 -18.52 47.04
CA THR A 403 -13.92 -18.40 48.35
C THR A 403 -13.21 -17.28 49.13
N PRO A 404 -13.93 -16.28 49.65
CA PRO A 404 -13.30 -15.25 50.45
C PRO A 404 -12.74 -15.87 51.74
N PRO A 405 -11.56 -15.43 52.22
CA PRO A 405 -10.97 -15.96 53.44
C PRO A 405 -11.83 -15.61 54.67
N ASP A 406 -11.94 -16.57 55.59
CA ASP A 406 -12.73 -16.46 56.83
C ASP A 406 -12.37 -15.20 57.64
N GLY A 407 -13.38 -14.43 58.08
CA GLY A 407 -13.12 -13.30 58.98
C GLY A 407 -14.13 -12.16 59.07
N TYR A 408 -15.27 -12.20 58.36
CA TYR A 408 -16.37 -11.24 58.56
C TYR A 408 -17.67 -11.95 58.96
N LEU A 409 -17.96 -11.87 60.26
CA LEU A 409 -19.27 -12.10 60.88
C LEU A 409 -20.14 -10.83 60.61
N ASP A 410 -21.48 -10.85 60.62
CA ASP A 410 -22.41 -11.71 61.34
C ASP A 410 -23.57 -12.31 60.50
N ASP A 411 -23.95 -13.53 60.89
CA ASP A 411 -25.26 -14.23 60.88
C ASP A 411 -26.55 -13.45 60.48
N ALA A 412 -27.59 -14.05 59.86
CA ALA A 412 -28.21 -15.32 60.25
C ALA A 412 -29.25 -15.91 59.24
N ALA A 413 -29.37 -17.25 59.24
CA ALA A 413 -30.58 -18.09 59.04
C ALA A 413 -31.42 -17.95 57.73
N SER A 414 -31.34 -18.93 56.80
CA SER A 414 -32.25 -20.10 56.63
C SER A 414 -33.55 -19.81 55.84
N THR A 415 -34.09 -20.63 54.91
CA THR A 415 -34.13 -22.11 54.74
C THR A 415 -34.40 -22.56 53.29
N GLU A 416 -33.85 -23.73 52.91
CA GLU A 416 -34.38 -24.85 52.09
C GLU A 416 -35.38 -24.69 50.92
N SER A 417 -35.08 -25.37 49.81
CA SER A 417 -35.90 -26.34 49.01
C SER A 417 -35.50 -26.29 47.51
N GLU A 418 -34.79 -27.28 46.97
CA GLU A 418 -35.22 -28.61 46.46
C GLU A 418 -35.66 -28.62 44.97
N ALA A 419 -35.45 -29.77 44.31
CA ALA A 419 -35.41 -29.90 42.86
C ALA A 419 -36.58 -30.73 42.28
N ALA A 420 -36.93 -30.52 41.01
CA ALA A 420 -37.66 -31.51 40.20
C ALA A 420 -37.56 -31.32 38.67
N LYS A 421 -37.38 -32.43 37.96
CA LYS A 421 -37.94 -32.78 36.62
C LYS A 421 -38.79 -34.07 36.84
N PRO A 422 -39.64 -34.58 35.91
CA PRO A 422 -39.85 -34.22 34.48
C PRO A 422 -41.33 -34.17 33.98
N THR A 423 -41.55 -33.75 32.71
CA THR A 423 -42.57 -34.13 31.64
C THR A 423 -44.00 -34.67 31.95
N PRO A 424 -45.02 -34.71 31.04
CA PRO A 424 -45.01 -34.62 29.54
C PRO A 424 -46.21 -33.87 28.85
N THR A 425 -46.30 -34.03 27.52
CA THR A 425 -47.52 -34.17 26.64
C THR A 425 -47.85 -33.05 25.63
N GLU A 426 -48.26 -33.50 24.43
CA GLU A 426 -48.79 -32.80 23.24
C GLU A 426 -50.21 -32.19 23.53
N GLU A 427 -50.90 -31.41 22.69
CA GLU A 427 -51.20 -31.55 21.24
C GLU A 427 -51.57 -30.22 20.54
N LEU A 428 -51.48 -30.22 19.20
CA LEU A 428 -52.19 -29.29 18.31
C LEU A 428 -53.61 -29.81 18.02
N SER A 429 -54.59 -28.92 17.87
CA SER A 429 -55.96 -29.29 17.46
C SER A 429 -56.14 -29.26 15.93
N PRO A 430 -56.93 -30.17 15.32
CA PRO A 430 -57.04 -30.30 13.87
C PRO A 430 -57.93 -29.21 13.25
N ASP A 431 -57.45 -28.57 12.17
CA ASP A 431 -58.21 -27.72 11.24
C ASP A 431 -59.02 -26.53 11.84
N GLY A 432 -58.38 -25.65 12.65
CA GLY A 432 -59.12 -24.61 13.40
C GLY A 432 -58.55 -23.18 13.43
N LYS A 433 -58.78 -22.37 12.38
CA LYS A 433 -58.74 -20.89 12.49
C LYS A 433 -59.97 -20.37 13.27
N LYS A 434 -59.85 -19.26 14.05
CA LYS A 434 -60.74 -18.04 14.13
C LYS A 434 -60.58 -17.28 15.50
N TYR A 435 -60.68 -15.93 15.69
CA TYR A 435 -61.47 -14.75 15.17
C TYR A 435 -62.79 -14.46 15.98
N VAL A 436 -63.25 -13.21 16.31
CA VAL A 436 -62.84 -11.83 15.89
C VAL A 436 -62.69 -10.73 17.00
N PRO A 437 -63.73 -10.08 17.62
CA PRO A 437 -63.77 -8.58 17.52
C PRO A 437 -64.10 -7.73 18.77
N LEU A 438 -63.88 -6.40 18.64
CA LEU A 438 -64.76 -5.23 18.95
C LEU A 438 -63.93 -3.92 18.86
N ALA A 439 -64.38 -2.73 18.45
CA ALA A 439 -65.33 -2.25 17.41
C ALA A 439 -65.04 -0.75 17.13
N LEU A 440 -65.39 -0.23 15.94
CA LEU A 440 -65.23 1.19 15.55
C LEU A 440 -66.32 2.12 16.13
N PRO A 441 -66.10 3.44 16.06
CA PRO A 441 -66.98 4.23 15.17
C PRO A 441 -66.28 5.22 14.24
N ASP A 442 -66.89 5.39 13.06
CA ASP A 442 -66.59 6.30 11.95
C ASP A 442 -67.25 7.71 12.13
N PRO A 443 -67.28 8.62 11.13
CA PRO A 443 -66.19 9.18 10.32
C PRO A 443 -66.25 10.72 10.21
N VAL A 444 -65.22 11.36 9.63
CA VAL A 444 -65.41 12.63 8.87
C VAL A 444 -64.63 12.58 7.56
N ARG A 445 -65.33 12.81 6.43
CA ARG A 445 -64.76 13.13 5.11
C ARG A 445 -65.08 14.58 4.76
N LEU A 446 -64.16 15.29 4.12
CA LEU A 446 -64.46 16.36 3.15
C LEU A 446 -63.49 16.26 1.95
N TYR A 447 -63.83 16.92 0.84
CA TYR A 447 -63.53 16.47 -0.53
C TYR A 447 -62.43 17.25 -1.30
N GLN A 448 -62.17 16.74 -2.51
CA GLN A 448 -61.23 17.13 -3.58
C GLN A 448 -61.24 18.60 -4.10
N GLU A 449 -60.10 18.92 -4.73
CA GLU A 449 -59.89 19.68 -5.99
C GLU A 449 -60.43 21.11 -6.19
N SER A 450 -59.52 21.96 -6.72
CA SER A 450 -59.85 22.79 -7.90
C SER A 450 -58.58 23.12 -8.70
N ASP A 451 -58.68 23.05 -10.02
CA ASP A 451 -57.62 23.43 -10.96
C ASP A 451 -57.43 24.96 -11.02
N ALA A 452 -56.18 25.39 -11.21
CA ALA A 452 -55.86 26.70 -11.78
C ALA A 452 -54.66 26.57 -12.73
N ALA A 453 -54.88 26.91 -14.00
CA ALA A 453 -53.94 26.63 -15.08
C ALA A 453 -52.85 27.71 -15.25
N THR A 454 -51.83 27.34 -16.04
CA THR A 454 -50.95 28.22 -16.83
C THR A 454 -50.09 29.26 -16.10
N THR A 455 -48.78 29.00 -16.06
CA THR A 455 -47.83 29.79 -16.86
C THR A 455 -46.56 28.96 -17.11
N GLY A 456 -46.17 28.84 -18.38
CA GLY A 456 -45.00 28.04 -18.76
C GLY A 456 -43.69 28.82 -18.67
N LYS A 457 -42.62 28.15 -18.26
CA LYS A 457 -41.25 28.42 -18.70
C LYS A 457 -40.49 27.11 -18.80
N LYS A 458 -39.99 26.80 -20.00
CA LYS A 458 -38.93 25.79 -20.17
C LYS A 458 -37.68 26.30 -19.44
N TYR A 459 -37.00 25.44 -18.72
CA TYR A 459 -35.59 25.65 -18.38
C TYR A 459 -34.75 24.83 -19.35
N GLU A 460 -33.91 25.53 -20.12
CA GLU A 460 -32.81 24.91 -20.85
C GLU A 460 -31.70 24.55 -19.84
N PRO A 461 -31.02 23.41 -19.98
CA PRO A 461 -29.82 23.13 -19.20
C PRO A 461 -28.69 24.07 -19.64
N LEU A 462 -27.98 24.67 -18.69
CA LEU A 462 -26.78 25.46 -19.00
C LEU A 462 -25.68 24.56 -19.56
N ASN A 463 -25.24 24.86 -20.78
CA ASN A 463 -23.94 24.39 -21.27
C ASN A 463 -22.83 25.01 -20.42
N LEU A 464 -21.99 24.15 -19.84
CA LEU A 464 -20.63 24.50 -19.39
C LEU A 464 -19.62 23.83 -20.33
N PRO A 465 -18.42 24.39 -20.53
CA PRO A 465 -17.60 24.07 -21.70
C PRO A 465 -16.97 22.67 -21.65
N ASP A 466 -16.91 22.00 -22.80
CA ASP A 466 -16.12 20.78 -22.97
C ASP A 466 -14.63 21.01 -22.68
N PRO A 467 -13.92 20.06 -22.06
CA PRO A 467 -12.46 20.05 -22.03
C PRO A 467 -11.93 19.87 -23.46
N VAL A 468 -10.97 20.73 -23.84
CA VAL A 468 -10.48 20.85 -25.22
C VAL A 468 -9.87 19.55 -25.74
N ARG A 469 -10.60 18.85 -26.61
CA ARG A 469 -10.03 17.82 -27.49
C ARG A 469 -9.25 18.47 -28.62
N LEU A 470 -7.93 18.39 -28.60
CA LEU A 470 -7.09 18.72 -29.75
C LEU A 470 -7.07 17.56 -30.76
N TYR A 471 -8.16 17.44 -31.53
CA TYR A 471 -8.10 16.79 -32.84
C TYR A 471 -7.94 17.89 -33.89
N GLN A 472 -6.84 17.83 -34.66
CA GLN A 472 -6.63 18.68 -35.82
C GLN A 472 -6.46 17.78 -37.06
N GLU A 473 -7.57 17.49 -37.73
CA GLU A 473 -7.55 17.11 -39.14
C GLU A 473 -7.69 18.39 -39.97
N SER A 474 -6.78 18.59 -40.92
CA SER A 474 -7.01 19.52 -42.03
C SER A 474 -6.25 19.07 -43.28
N ASP A 475 -6.99 18.57 -44.26
CA ASP A 475 -6.48 18.38 -45.62
C ASP A 475 -6.22 19.75 -46.26
N ALA A 476 -4.96 20.05 -46.55
CA ALA A 476 -4.57 21.10 -47.49
C ALA A 476 -3.31 20.69 -48.26
N ALA A 477 -3.39 20.74 -49.58
CA ALA A 477 -2.39 20.13 -50.46
C ALA A 477 -1.10 20.95 -50.64
N THR A 478 -0.05 20.25 -51.08
CA THR A 478 1.09 20.77 -51.85
C THR A 478 1.89 21.95 -51.27
N THR A 479 3.03 21.65 -50.65
CA THR A 479 4.34 22.17 -51.12
C THR A 479 5.48 21.37 -50.50
N GLY A 480 6.40 20.88 -51.32
CA GLY A 480 7.56 20.13 -50.82
C GLY A 480 8.61 21.07 -50.20
N LYS A 481 8.92 20.86 -48.92
CA LYS A 481 10.17 21.32 -48.30
C LYS A 481 10.77 20.20 -47.46
N LYS A 482 12.10 20.07 -47.53
CA LYS A 482 12.89 19.17 -46.68
C LYS A 482 12.62 19.47 -45.21
N TYR A 483 12.52 18.43 -44.39
CA TYR A 483 12.82 18.54 -42.98
C TYR A 483 14.35 18.52 -42.81
N GLU A 484 14.92 19.66 -42.45
CA GLU A 484 16.19 19.73 -41.74
C GLU A 484 15.88 19.66 -40.23
N PRO A 485 16.68 18.95 -39.42
CA PRO A 485 16.44 18.89 -37.98
C PRO A 485 16.63 20.28 -37.35
N LEU A 486 15.64 20.72 -36.57
CA LEU A 486 15.74 21.96 -35.82
C LEU A 486 16.80 21.80 -34.72
N ASN A 487 17.94 22.47 -34.88
CA ASN A 487 18.81 22.80 -33.76
C ASN A 487 18.07 23.82 -32.88
N LEU A 488 17.53 23.36 -31.76
CA LEU A 488 17.07 24.25 -30.69
C LEU A 488 18.28 24.60 -29.80
N PRO A 489 18.39 25.86 -29.34
CA PRO A 489 19.59 26.37 -28.68
C PRO A 489 19.77 25.81 -27.25
N ASP A 490 21.01 25.77 -26.80
CA ASP A 490 21.39 25.32 -25.45
C ASP A 490 20.61 26.08 -24.36
N PRO A 491 20.16 25.39 -23.29
CA PRO A 491 19.50 26.06 -22.16
C PRO A 491 20.47 27.01 -21.45
N VAL A 492 20.05 28.26 -21.32
CA VAL A 492 20.83 29.35 -20.72
C VAL A 492 21.16 29.03 -19.26
N ARG A 493 22.44 28.81 -18.96
CA ARG A 493 22.95 28.74 -17.59
C ARG A 493 22.97 30.13 -16.97
N LEU A 494 22.21 30.33 -15.90
CA LEU A 494 22.42 31.46 -14.99
C LEU A 494 23.56 31.11 -14.03
N TYR A 495 24.75 31.60 -14.35
CA TYR A 495 25.84 31.72 -13.37
C TYR A 495 25.58 32.95 -12.49
N GLN A 496 25.93 32.86 -11.22
CA GLN A 496 26.11 34.03 -10.36
C GLN A 496 27.46 33.87 -9.66
N ASP A 497 28.43 34.71 -10.07
CA ASP A 497 29.82 34.65 -9.61
C ASP A 497 30.00 35.17 -8.17
N ASP A 498 31.09 34.70 -7.56
CA ASP A 498 31.54 34.98 -6.19
C ASP A 498 32.23 36.36 -5.97
N ASP A 499 32.58 36.59 -4.71
CA ASP A 499 33.64 37.47 -4.18
C ASP A 499 33.45 39.00 -4.11
N ILE A 500 33.15 39.47 -2.88
CA ILE A 500 33.93 40.55 -2.23
C ILE A 500 34.35 40.10 -0.82
N VAL A 501 35.59 40.41 -0.44
CA VAL A 501 36.39 39.69 0.57
C VAL A 501 37.03 40.64 1.62
N ARG A 502 37.38 40.09 2.81
CA ARG A 502 38.26 40.60 3.93
C ARG A 502 37.57 41.28 5.16
N PRO A 503 38.21 41.27 6.36
CA PRO A 503 39.16 40.27 6.91
C PRO A 503 39.10 39.99 8.46
N GLY A 504 39.55 38.79 8.87
CA GLY A 504 40.68 38.67 9.82
C GLY A 504 40.46 38.35 11.32
N ALA A 505 40.65 37.08 11.71
CA ALA A 505 41.35 36.53 12.91
C ALA A 505 41.06 35.00 12.97
N LYS A 506 42.02 34.06 12.91
CA LYS A 506 42.91 33.56 14.00
C LYS A 506 42.13 33.17 15.27
N GLU A 507 42.22 31.97 15.87
CA GLU A 507 43.21 30.88 15.77
C GLU A 507 42.64 29.51 16.27
N GLU A 508 43.29 28.41 15.86
CA GLU A 508 43.51 27.10 16.54
C GLU A 508 42.49 26.60 17.61
N TRP A 509 41.71 25.55 17.32
CA TRP A 509 42.03 24.12 17.60
C TRP A 509 42.34 23.76 19.08
N ILE A 510 41.49 22.95 19.72
CA ILE A 510 41.88 21.80 20.59
C ILE A 510 40.71 20.81 20.81
N LYS A 511 40.88 19.63 20.23
CA LYS A 511 40.52 18.26 20.68
C LYS A 511 39.25 18.02 21.52
N GLN A 512 38.34 17.27 20.91
CA GLN A 512 37.31 16.48 21.59
C GLN A 512 37.97 15.36 22.43
N GLY A 513 37.77 15.35 23.76
CA GLY A 513 38.52 14.41 24.61
C GLY A 513 38.32 14.50 26.13
N THR A 514 37.14 14.87 26.64
CA THR A 514 36.81 14.74 28.09
C THR A 514 35.30 14.89 28.36
N ALA A 515 34.56 13.78 28.31
CA ALA A 515 33.14 13.73 28.75
C ALA A 515 32.95 12.77 29.93
N GLY A 516 33.81 12.91 30.95
CA GLY A 516 33.83 12.03 32.12
C GLY A 516 34.04 12.79 33.43
N LYS A 517 33.18 13.78 33.73
CA LYS A 517 32.98 14.39 35.07
C LYS A 517 31.89 15.49 35.04
N ALA A 518 30.64 15.11 35.32
CA ALA A 518 29.62 16.03 35.82
C ALA A 518 28.71 15.28 36.81
N GLN A 519 28.56 15.80 38.03
CA GLN A 519 27.84 15.11 39.11
C GLN A 519 26.34 15.41 39.05
N ILE A 520 25.51 14.36 39.01
CA ILE A 520 24.04 14.50 39.04
C ILE A 520 23.59 14.90 40.45
N LYS A 521 23.12 16.13 40.59
CA LYS A 521 22.52 16.64 41.84
C LYS A 521 21.02 16.37 41.91
N ASN A 522 20.56 16.22 43.15
CA ASN A 522 19.18 15.94 43.49
C ASN A 522 18.31 17.24 43.46
N TRP A 523 16.97 17.15 43.52
CA TRP A 523 16.06 18.31 43.35
C TRP A 523 16.23 19.38 44.44
N ASN A 524 16.69 18.96 45.62
CA ASN A 524 17.03 19.83 46.73
C ASN A 524 18.53 20.22 46.67
N ASN A 525 19.11 20.15 45.47
CA ASN A 525 20.50 20.43 45.07
C ASN A 525 21.60 19.74 45.88
N LYS A 526 21.27 18.66 46.61
CA LYS A 526 22.27 17.83 47.31
C LYS A 526 22.97 16.87 46.33
N PRO A 527 24.29 16.61 46.49
CA PRO A 527 24.96 15.50 45.82
C PRO A 527 24.29 14.17 46.21
N VAL A 528 24.12 13.26 45.26
CA VAL A 528 23.67 11.88 45.56
C VAL A 528 24.91 11.01 45.73
N GLU A 529 25.11 10.47 46.93
CA GLU A 529 26.15 9.47 47.15
C GLU A 529 25.79 8.16 46.43
N LYS A 530 26.73 7.64 45.65
CA LYS A 530 26.63 6.28 45.10
C LYS A 530 26.92 5.27 46.21
N ARG A 531 26.01 4.35 46.48
CA ARG A 531 26.39 3.01 46.96
C ARG A 531 26.50 2.08 45.75
N GLN A 532 27.73 1.79 45.37
CA GLN A 532 28.06 0.62 44.55
C GLN A 532 27.71 -0.66 45.32
N LEU A 533 27.41 -1.71 44.56
CA LEU A 533 27.63 -3.08 44.98
C LEU A 533 28.09 -3.86 43.75
N ASP A 534 29.30 -3.54 43.32
CA ASP A 534 30.11 -4.48 42.55
C ASP A 534 30.61 -5.55 43.53
N VAL A 535 30.43 -6.83 43.19
CA VAL A 535 31.25 -7.91 43.74
C VAL A 535 31.81 -8.66 42.54
N ASP A 536 33.07 -8.37 42.27
CA ASP A 536 33.92 -9.06 41.30
C ASP A 536 34.70 -10.20 42.01
N ILE A 537 35.53 -10.89 41.23
CA ILE A 537 36.70 -11.73 41.58
C ILE A 537 36.50 -13.22 41.30
N SER A 538 37.34 -13.69 40.37
CA SER A 538 37.58 -15.08 39.99
C SER A 538 38.54 -15.82 40.94
N GLU A 539 38.10 -17.00 41.40
CA GLU A 539 38.91 -18.15 41.90
C GLU A 539 39.77 -17.97 43.19
N PRO A 540 40.29 -19.06 43.81
CA PRO A 540 39.46 -20.02 44.58
C PRO A 540 40.07 -20.40 45.96
N PRO A 541 39.27 -20.92 46.92
CA PRO A 541 39.83 -21.95 47.80
C PRO A 541 38.90 -23.10 48.21
N LYS A 542 39.46 -24.30 48.06
CA LYS A 542 39.30 -25.56 48.80
C LYS A 542 38.43 -25.58 50.08
N ALA A 543 37.52 -26.57 50.09
CA ALA A 543 37.20 -27.49 51.20
C ALA A 543 37.26 -26.96 52.66
N GLY A 544 36.09 -26.59 53.19
CA GLY A 544 35.78 -26.69 54.62
C GLY A 544 34.95 -27.95 54.88
N LEU A 545 35.48 -28.86 55.71
CA LEU A 545 34.77 -30.06 56.20
C LEU A 545 33.89 -29.73 57.42
N ASN A 546 33.02 -30.69 57.74
CA ASN A 546 32.04 -30.78 58.85
C ASN A 546 30.63 -30.36 58.41
N ALA A 547 29.68 -31.29 58.19
CA ALA A 547 29.04 -32.16 59.18
C ALA A 547 28.38 -31.34 60.31
N GLU A 548 27.10 -31.49 60.63
CA GLU A 548 26.34 -32.75 60.68
C GLU A 548 24.92 -32.71 60.07
N SER A 549 24.30 -33.89 60.02
CA SER A 549 23.04 -34.23 59.37
C SER A 549 21.78 -33.92 60.18
N ALA A 550 20.71 -33.51 59.48
CA ALA A 550 19.33 -33.95 59.76
C ALA A 550 18.62 -34.17 58.41
N ALA A 551 17.82 -35.23 58.29
CA ALA A 551 17.32 -35.74 57.00
C ALA A 551 15.79 -35.71 56.88
N ARG A 552 15.31 -35.90 55.64
CA ARG A 552 13.91 -35.96 55.15
C ARG A 552 13.32 -34.57 54.86
N ASP A 553 12.63 -34.35 53.75
CA ASP A 553 11.65 -35.24 53.08
C ASP A 553 11.80 -35.32 51.54
N PRO A 554 11.82 -36.52 50.91
CA PRO A 554 11.85 -36.68 49.46
C PRO A 554 10.44 -36.77 48.84
N SER A 555 9.61 -35.73 48.95
CA SER A 555 8.23 -35.74 48.42
C SER A 555 7.66 -34.43 47.85
N SER A 556 8.51 -33.45 47.49
CA SER A 556 8.06 -32.27 46.72
C SER A 556 8.40 -32.42 45.23
N PRO A 557 7.40 -32.42 44.31
CA PRO A 557 7.65 -32.49 42.89
C PRO A 557 8.29 -31.18 42.40
N THR A 558 9.38 -31.29 41.65
CA THR A 558 10.00 -30.15 40.97
C THR A 558 9.04 -29.63 39.91
N ILE A 559 8.48 -28.43 40.13
CA ILE A 559 7.76 -27.70 39.08
C ILE A 559 8.78 -27.40 37.98
N LYS A 560 8.67 -28.12 36.87
CA LYS A 560 9.42 -27.79 35.65
C LYS A 560 8.94 -26.44 35.18
N SER A 561 9.86 -25.58 34.77
CA SER A 561 9.50 -24.39 34.01
C SER A 561 8.99 -24.83 32.65
N ASP A 562 7.67 -24.91 32.49
CA ASP A 562 7.04 -25.23 31.22
C ASP A 562 7.30 -24.09 30.22
N THR A 563 8.38 -24.22 29.45
CA THR A 563 8.43 -23.63 28.11
C THR A 563 7.20 -24.13 27.36
N PRO A 564 6.36 -23.26 26.76
CA PRO A 564 5.12 -23.70 26.12
C PRO A 564 5.45 -24.75 25.06
N GLU A 565 4.95 -25.97 25.30
CA GLU A 565 5.22 -27.12 24.46
C GLU A 565 4.67 -26.86 23.05
N CYS A 566 5.56 -26.91 22.06
CA CYS A 566 5.24 -26.65 20.67
C CYS A 566 4.39 -27.80 20.12
N ILE A 567 3.09 -27.56 19.92
CA ILE A 567 2.21 -28.56 19.30
C ILE A 567 2.40 -28.47 17.77
N PRO A 568 2.75 -29.56 17.07
CA PRO A 568 2.84 -29.53 15.62
C PRO A 568 1.51 -29.12 14.98
N GLN A 569 1.58 -28.17 14.04
CA GLN A 569 0.45 -27.74 13.23
C GLN A 569 0.90 -27.52 11.77
N GLY A 570 -0.05 -27.59 10.83
CA GLY A 570 0.12 -27.03 9.49
C GLY A 570 -0.09 -25.51 9.49
N PHE A 571 -0.23 -24.93 8.30
CA PHE A 571 -0.59 -23.51 8.15
C PHE A 571 -1.95 -23.19 8.79
N VAL A 572 -2.01 -22.02 9.41
CA VAL A 572 -3.24 -21.37 9.90
C VAL A 572 -3.18 -19.88 9.60
N SER A 573 -4.29 -19.16 9.76
CA SER A 573 -4.26 -17.69 9.70
C SER A 573 -3.36 -17.12 10.81
N SER A 574 -2.60 -16.08 10.47
CA SER A 574 -1.84 -15.28 11.44
C SER A 574 -2.70 -14.26 12.22
N SER A 575 -3.98 -14.12 11.88
CA SER A 575 -4.86 -13.08 12.41
C SER A 575 -5.24 -13.34 13.87
N SER A 576 -4.47 -12.72 14.77
CA SER A 576 -4.72 -12.77 16.22
C SER A 576 -5.93 -11.95 16.67
N TYR A 577 -6.52 -11.14 15.78
CA TYR A 577 -7.64 -10.23 16.05
C TYR A 577 -8.95 -10.65 15.37
N GLY A 578 -8.95 -11.77 14.63
CA GLY A 578 -10.16 -12.35 14.07
C GLY A 578 -10.71 -11.65 12.82
N SER A 579 -9.83 -11.27 11.89
CA SER A 579 -10.24 -10.98 10.50
C SER A 579 -9.12 -11.29 9.50
N ASP A 580 -9.46 -11.92 8.39
CA ASP A 580 -8.54 -12.28 7.31
C ASP A 580 -8.80 -11.44 6.06
N GLU A 581 -7.74 -10.96 5.42
CA GLU A 581 -7.81 -10.29 4.12
C GLU A 581 -7.46 -11.30 3.01
N PHE A 582 -8.30 -11.35 1.98
CA PHE A 582 -8.15 -12.15 0.78
C PHE A 582 -8.16 -11.25 -0.45
N THR A 583 -7.16 -11.38 -1.33
CA THR A 583 -7.07 -10.62 -2.58
C THR A 583 -6.35 -11.44 -3.65
N LEU A 584 -6.27 -10.88 -4.85
CA LEU A 584 -5.33 -11.29 -5.89
C LEU A 584 -4.23 -10.24 -6.12
N GLY A 585 -4.17 -9.17 -5.33
CA GLY A 585 -3.10 -8.19 -5.39
C GLY A 585 -1.88 -8.57 -4.53
N GLY A 586 -1.05 -7.55 -4.30
CA GLY A 586 0.14 -7.58 -3.46
C GLY A 586 0.02 -8.46 -2.22
N MET A 587 1.09 -9.19 -1.89
CA MET A 587 1.19 -10.18 -0.81
C MET A 587 0.54 -11.54 -1.09
N SER A 588 -0.14 -11.73 -2.22
CA SER A 588 -0.86 -12.99 -2.51
C SER A 588 -0.92 -13.39 -3.99
N ASP A 589 -1.00 -12.41 -4.89
CA ASP A 589 -0.86 -12.48 -6.36
C ASP A 589 -0.20 -13.76 -6.92
N SER A 590 1.12 -13.82 -6.84
CA SER A 590 2.02 -14.75 -7.50
C SER A 590 1.89 -16.19 -6.98
N THR A 591 1.34 -16.40 -5.78
CA THR A 591 0.98 -17.74 -5.28
C THR A 591 -0.10 -18.37 -6.16
N TYR A 592 -1.15 -17.61 -6.49
CA TYR A 592 -2.22 -18.09 -7.38
C TYR A 592 -1.72 -18.27 -8.82
N GLU A 593 -0.82 -17.39 -9.23
CA GLU A 593 -0.16 -17.43 -10.54
C GLU A 593 0.72 -18.67 -10.73
N TYR A 594 1.41 -19.09 -9.68
CA TYR A 594 2.34 -20.22 -9.74
C TYR A 594 1.63 -21.56 -9.83
N LEU A 595 0.35 -21.66 -9.45
CA LEU A 595 -0.43 -22.90 -9.59
C LEU A 595 -0.49 -23.39 -11.07
N PRO A 596 -1.02 -22.64 -12.05
CA PRO A 596 -1.02 -23.05 -13.46
C PRO A 596 0.41 -23.11 -14.05
N LYS A 597 1.31 -22.20 -13.67
CA LYS A 597 2.70 -22.18 -14.16
C LYS A 597 3.47 -23.45 -13.75
N GLN A 598 3.35 -23.87 -12.49
CA GLN A 598 3.99 -25.07 -11.96
C GLN A 598 3.35 -26.37 -12.49
N TYR A 599 2.03 -26.38 -12.73
CA TYR A 599 1.38 -27.49 -13.46
C TYR A 599 1.98 -27.68 -14.86
N LEU A 600 2.23 -26.58 -15.59
CA LEU A 600 2.88 -26.60 -16.91
C LEU A 600 4.34 -27.10 -16.82
N LEU A 601 5.11 -26.60 -15.85
CA LEU A 601 6.52 -26.94 -15.67
C LEU A 601 6.74 -28.40 -15.28
N LEU A 602 5.80 -29.01 -14.55
CA LEU A 602 5.82 -30.44 -14.19
C LEU A 602 5.22 -31.35 -15.28
N GLY A 603 4.80 -30.78 -16.43
CA GLY A 603 4.18 -31.52 -17.52
C GLY A 603 2.82 -32.11 -17.14
N GLY A 604 2.07 -31.42 -16.28
CA GLY A 604 0.75 -31.81 -15.78
C GLY A 604 0.75 -33.05 -14.88
N GLN A 605 1.92 -33.56 -14.48
CA GLN A 605 2.00 -34.84 -13.75
C GLN A 605 1.44 -34.77 -12.33
N VAL A 606 1.43 -33.59 -11.70
CA VAL A 606 0.98 -33.38 -10.32
C VAL A 606 -0.33 -32.58 -10.31
N GLU A 607 -1.45 -33.25 -10.03
CA GLU A 607 -2.79 -32.67 -10.23
C GLU A 607 -3.15 -31.60 -9.17
N LYS A 608 -2.54 -31.61 -7.98
CA LYS A 608 -2.91 -30.67 -6.89
C LYS A 608 -2.86 -29.20 -7.29
N TYR A 609 -1.89 -28.81 -8.12
CA TYR A 609 -1.77 -27.45 -8.62
C TYR A 609 -3.01 -27.01 -9.41
N ARG A 610 -3.58 -27.92 -10.21
CA ARG A 610 -4.86 -27.68 -10.89
C ARG A 610 -6.01 -27.60 -9.89
N THR A 611 -6.12 -28.59 -9.01
CA THR A 611 -7.21 -28.66 -8.02
C THR A 611 -7.29 -27.40 -7.17
N MET A 612 -6.14 -26.94 -6.66
CA MET A 612 -6.03 -25.71 -5.89
C MET A 612 -6.41 -24.48 -6.73
N TYR A 613 -5.93 -24.40 -7.98
CA TYR A 613 -6.26 -23.28 -8.87
C TYR A 613 -7.75 -23.21 -9.18
N GLU A 614 -8.39 -24.32 -9.56
CA GLU A 614 -9.82 -24.38 -9.87
C GLU A 614 -10.65 -23.93 -8.65
N GLN A 615 -10.32 -24.41 -7.44
CA GLN A 615 -10.96 -23.96 -6.19
C GLN A 615 -10.77 -22.47 -5.92
N SER A 616 -9.55 -21.94 -6.10
CA SER A 616 -9.28 -20.50 -5.93
C SER A 616 -10.05 -19.65 -6.93
N MET A 617 -10.05 -20.02 -8.21
CA MET A 617 -10.74 -19.22 -9.23
C MET A 617 -12.26 -19.26 -9.05
N ASP A 618 -12.83 -20.37 -8.57
CA ASP A 618 -14.27 -20.44 -8.27
C ASP A 618 -14.65 -19.62 -7.03
N ALA A 619 -13.77 -19.52 -6.02
CA ALA A 619 -13.94 -18.59 -4.90
C ALA A 619 -13.78 -17.11 -5.32
N VAL A 620 -12.73 -16.78 -6.09
CA VAL A 620 -12.47 -15.44 -6.65
C VAL A 620 -13.66 -14.93 -7.45
N LYS A 621 -14.17 -15.74 -8.41
CA LYS A 621 -15.33 -15.38 -9.25
C LYS A 621 -16.60 -15.05 -8.46
N LYS A 622 -16.74 -15.61 -7.27
CA LYS A 622 -17.92 -15.47 -6.41
C LYS A 622 -17.79 -14.31 -5.41
N HIS A 623 -16.57 -13.93 -5.03
CA HIS A 623 -16.33 -13.08 -3.86
C HIS A 623 -15.42 -11.86 -4.09
N LEU A 624 -14.51 -11.90 -5.07
CA LEU A 624 -13.54 -10.83 -5.32
C LEU A 624 -13.79 -10.10 -6.64
N LEU A 625 -14.34 -10.79 -7.65
CA LEU A 625 -14.63 -10.16 -8.94
C LEU A 625 -15.88 -9.30 -8.87
N PHE A 626 -15.79 -8.08 -9.37
CA PHE A 626 -16.93 -7.16 -9.45
C PHE A 626 -16.89 -6.35 -10.76
N ARG A 627 -18.04 -5.79 -11.14
CA ARG A 627 -18.13 -4.83 -12.24
C ARG A 627 -18.09 -3.40 -11.70
N PRO A 628 -17.19 -2.54 -12.19
CA PRO A 628 -17.19 -1.13 -11.81
C PRO A 628 -18.32 -0.33 -12.49
N MET A 629 -18.89 0.64 -11.79
CA MET A 629 -19.88 1.57 -12.33
C MET A 629 -19.21 2.67 -13.15
N LEU A 630 -18.99 2.40 -14.45
CA LEU A 630 -18.24 3.28 -15.33
C LEU A 630 -19.12 4.21 -16.18
N PRO A 631 -18.68 5.46 -16.49
CA PRO A 631 -19.54 6.46 -17.11
C PRO A 631 -20.02 6.16 -18.54
N LYS A 632 -19.34 5.30 -19.30
CA LYS A 632 -19.78 4.89 -20.65
C LYS A 632 -20.34 3.46 -20.66
N GLY A 633 -20.51 2.84 -19.48
CA GLY A 633 -21.03 1.47 -19.34
C GLY A 633 -20.06 0.39 -19.82
N GLU A 634 -18.76 0.67 -19.86
CA GLU A 634 -17.72 -0.27 -20.31
C GLU A 634 -17.86 -1.67 -19.65
N ASP A 635 -17.72 -2.74 -20.44
CA ASP A 635 -17.95 -4.14 -19.99
C ASP A 635 -16.66 -4.80 -19.48
N VAL A 636 -16.11 -4.22 -18.41
CA VAL A 636 -14.86 -4.66 -17.76
C VAL A 636 -15.12 -5.28 -16.38
N LEU A 637 -14.13 -5.94 -15.82
CA LEU A 637 -14.14 -6.49 -14.46
C LEU A 637 -12.88 -6.07 -13.71
N PHE A 638 -12.99 -5.98 -12.38
CA PHE A 638 -11.86 -5.83 -11.46
C PHE A 638 -11.88 -6.93 -10.40
N SER A 639 -10.74 -7.13 -9.73
CA SER A 639 -10.61 -8.01 -8.56
C SER A 639 -10.29 -7.16 -7.33
N GLY A 640 -11.20 -7.15 -6.36
CA GLY A 640 -11.07 -6.38 -5.13
C GLY A 640 -10.28 -7.07 -4.01
N LYS A 641 -10.48 -6.55 -2.79
CA LYS A 641 -10.01 -7.12 -1.53
C LYS A 641 -11.21 -7.49 -0.66
N LEU A 642 -11.26 -8.72 -0.16
CA LEU A 642 -12.31 -9.18 0.75
C LEU A 642 -11.76 -9.25 2.18
N ILE A 643 -12.41 -8.58 3.12
CA ILE A 643 -12.12 -8.70 4.56
C ILE A 643 -13.16 -9.63 5.18
N ALA A 644 -12.75 -10.87 5.48
CA ALA A 644 -13.58 -11.84 6.19
C ALA A 644 -13.42 -11.65 7.71
N PRO A 645 -14.51 -11.49 8.48
CA PRO A 645 -14.45 -11.53 9.94
C PRO A 645 -14.45 -12.97 10.45
N ALA A 646 -13.75 -13.26 11.56
CA ALA A 646 -13.71 -14.57 12.21
C ALA A 646 -15.00 -14.91 12.98
N SER A 647 -16.14 -14.42 12.49
CA SER A 647 -17.46 -14.71 13.02
C SER A 647 -17.82 -16.18 12.78
N ALA A 648 -18.59 -16.77 13.71
CA ALA A 648 -19.19 -18.09 13.51
C ALA A 648 -20.32 -18.08 12.45
N ASP A 649 -20.76 -16.91 12.01
CA ASP A 649 -21.76 -16.76 10.94
C ASP A 649 -21.10 -16.87 9.55
N THR A 650 -20.98 -18.10 9.06
CA THR A 650 -20.47 -18.43 7.73
C THR A 650 -21.39 -18.02 6.58
N SER A 651 -22.54 -17.39 6.84
CA SER A 651 -23.46 -16.94 5.78
C SER A 651 -22.97 -15.69 5.04
N LYS A 652 -22.06 -14.90 5.63
CA LYS A 652 -21.42 -13.74 5.00
C LYS A 652 -19.93 -14.01 4.79
N ALA A 653 -19.47 -13.93 3.55
CA ALA A 653 -18.08 -14.20 3.18
C ALA A 653 -17.08 -13.11 3.63
N GLY A 654 -17.57 -11.89 3.86
CA GLY A 654 -16.76 -10.71 4.19
C GLY A 654 -17.28 -9.45 3.48
N ASP A 655 -16.63 -8.33 3.75
CA ASP A 655 -16.90 -7.05 3.08
C ASP A 655 -15.89 -6.85 1.94
N LEU A 656 -16.38 -6.51 0.74
CA LEU A 656 -15.56 -6.28 -0.46
C LEU A 656 -15.16 -4.81 -0.56
N THR A 657 -13.86 -4.52 -0.47
CA THR A 657 -13.29 -3.24 -0.88
C THR A 657 -13.03 -3.27 -2.38
N ALA A 658 -13.70 -2.37 -3.11
CA ALA A 658 -13.60 -2.20 -4.57
C ALA A 658 -12.32 -1.44 -5.01
N GLU A 659 -11.18 -1.81 -4.43
CA GLU A 659 -9.84 -1.35 -4.83
C GLU A 659 -9.30 -2.24 -5.95
N ASN A 660 -8.76 -1.63 -7.00
CA ASN A 660 -7.97 -2.32 -8.03
C ASN A 660 -6.54 -1.73 -8.00
N ALA A 661 -5.53 -2.61 -8.00
CA ALA A 661 -4.13 -2.23 -7.95
C ALA A 661 -3.44 -2.52 -9.30
N HIS A 662 -2.31 -1.89 -9.60
CA HIS A 662 -1.52 -2.29 -10.77
C HIS A 662 -1.09 -3.76 -10.66
N LEU A 663 -0.73 -4.19 -9.44
CA LEU A 663 -0.46 -5.59 -9.08
C LEU A 663 -1.64 -6.56 -9.29
N THR A 664 -2.91 -6.14 -9.40
CA THR A 664 -3.99 -7.07 -9.75
C THR A 664 -4.09 -7.33 -11.25
N CYS A 665 -3.30 -6.64 -12.09
CA CYS A 665 -3.46 -6.73 -13.54
C CYS A 665 -2.95 -8.01 -14.20
N PHE A 666 -2.01 -8.75 -13.61
CA PHE A 666 -1.55 -10.06 -14.15
C PHE A 666 -2.69 -11.10 -14.21
N THR A 667 -3.76 -10.88 -13.42
CA THR A 667 -4.89 -11.81 -13.29
C THR A 667 -5.57 -12.09 -14.64
N GLY A 668 -5.58 -11.14 -15.58
CA GLY A 668 -6.04 -11.36 -16.94
C GLY A 668 -5.28 -12.49 -17.64
N GLY A 669 -3.95 -12.42 -17.66
CA GLY A 669 -3.06 -13.44 -18.21
C GLY A 669 -3.19 -14.78 -17.50
N MET A 670 -3.23 -14.76 -16.15
CA MET A 670 -3.44 -15.96 -15.33
C MET A 670 -4.77 -16.67 -15.65
N PHE A 671 -5.90 -15.95 -15.65
CA PHE A 671 -7.21 -16.50 -15.99
C PHE A 671 -7.23 -17.05 -17.43
N GLY A 672 -6.65 -16.33 -18.39
CA GLY A 672 -6.60 -16.78 -19.78
C GLY A 672 -5.80 -18.07 -19.96
N MET A 673 -4.66 -18.18 -19.27
CA MET A 673 -3.84 -19.38 -19.27
C MET A 673 -4.58 -20.56 -18.63
N GLY A 674 -5.14 -20.36 -17.43
CA GLY A 674 -5.94 -21.37 -16.73
C GLY A 674 -7.14 -21.87 -17.55
N ALA A 675 -7.87 -20.96 -18.19
CA ALA A 675 -8.99 -21.26 -19.08
C ALA A 675 -8.61 -22.22 -20.22
N LYS A 676 -7.41 -22.06 -20.80
CA LYS A 676 -6.89 -22.97 -21.84
C LYS A 676 -6.46 -24.31 -21.27
N ILE A 677 -5.60 -24.32 -20.24
CA ILE A 677 -4.92 -25.54 -19.80
C ILE A 677 -5.84 -26.48 -19.00
N PHE A 678 -6.86 -25.93 -18.34
CA PHE A 678 -7.85 -26.68 -17.55
C PHE A 678 -9.23 -26.78 -18.21
N ASN A 679 -9.38 -26.29 -19.45
CA ASN A 679 -10.62 -26.35 -20.23
C ASN A 679 -11.82 -25.68 -19.52
N ARG A 680 -11.65 -24.41 -19.15
CA ARG A 680 -12.64 -23.56 -18.47
C ARG A 680 -12.98 -22.35 -19.37
N PRO A 681 -13.75 -22.55 -20.46
CA PRO A 681 -13.92 -21.54 -21.51
C PRO A 681 -14.60 -20.24 -21.03
N GLU A 682 -15.39 -20.28 -19.96
CA GLU A 682 -16.01 -19.13 -19.32
C GLU A 682 -14.98 -18.20 -18.67
N ASP A 683 -13.89 -18.76 -18.11
CA ASP A 683 -12.81 -18.01 -17.49
C ASP A 683 -12.00 -17.19 -18.53
N LEU A 684 -12.08 -17.55 -19.82
CA LEU A 684 -11.45 -16.78 -20.92
C LEU A 684 -12.17 -15.45 -21.20
N GLU A 685 -13.50 -15.37 -21.04
CA GLU A 685 -14.20 -14.09 -21.17
C GLU A 685 -13.94 -13.20 -19.96
N ILE A 686 -13.81 -13.80 -18.76
CA ILE A 686 -13.37 -13.09 -17.55
C ILE A 686 -11.95 -12.54 -17.73
N ALA A 687 -11.03 -13.35 -18.26
CA ALA A 687 -9.65 -12.94 -18.57
C ALA A 687 -9.56 -11.68 -19.45
N LYS A 688 -10.38 -11.63 -20.51
CA LYS A 688 -10.48 -10.45 -21.37
C LYS A 688 -10.98 -9.24 -20.57
N LYS A 689 -12.08 -9.38 -19.82
CA LYS A 689 -12.68 -8.27 -19.07
C LYS A 689 -11.79 -7.71 -17.96
N LEU A 690 -10.98 -8.56 -17.33
CA LEU A 690 -9.93 -8.15 -16.38
C LEU A 690 -8.83 -7.36 -17.10
N THR A 691 -8.38 -7.84 -18.27
CA THR A 691 -7.35 -7.17 -19.07
C THR A 691 -7.85 -5.82 -19.62
N GLU A 692 -9.07 -5.75 -20.15
CA GLU A 692 -9.73 -4.50 -20.57
C GLU A 692 -9.90 -3.53 -19.39
N GLY A 693 -10.16 -4.03 -18.18
CA GLY A 693 -10.20 -3.23 -16.96
C GLY A 693 -8.87 -2.52 -16.70
N CYS A 694 -7.75 -3.22 -16.87
CA CYS A 694 -6.42 -2.64 -16.75
C CYS A 694 -6.09 -1.67 -17.89
N VAL A 695 -6.48 -1.96 -19.13
CA VAL A 695 -6.34 -1.01 -20.25
C VAL A 695 -7.17 0.26 -19.99
N TRP A 696 -8.39 0.13 -19.46
CA TRP A 696 -9.20 1.27 -19.01
C TRP A 696 -8.53 2.05 -17.87
N GLY A 697 -7.86 1.35 -16.94
CA GLY A 697 -7.08 1.94 -15.86
C GLY A 697 -5.92 2.82 -16.35
N TYR A 698 -5.33 2.50 -17.50
CA TYR A 698 -4.38 3.37 -18.20
C TYR A 698 -5.11 4.56 -18.86
N ASP A 699 -6.20 4.29 -19.59
CA ASP A 699 -6.92 5.28 -20.39
C ASP A 699 -7.72 6.32 -19.58
N MET A 700 -7.86 6.15 -18.26
CA MET A 700 -8.60 7.08 -17.39
C MET A 700 -7.78 8.27 -16.85
N THR A 701 -6.44 8.22 -16.87
CA THR A 701 -5.59 9.24 -16.23
C THR A 701 -5.09 10.30 -17.20
N GLN A 702 -4.51 11.38 -16.66
CA GLN A 702 -4.05 12.51 -17.46
C GLN A 702 -2.77 12.21 -18.27
N THR A 703 -1.92 11.30 -17.79
CA THR A 703 -0.75 10.79 -18.52
C THR A 703 -1.08 9.62 -19.45
N GLY A 704 -2.24 8.98 -19.29
CA GLY A 704 -2.55 7.70 -19.93
C GLY A 704 -1.88 6.49 -19.27
N ILE A 705 -1.42 6.61 -18.02
CA ILE A 705 -0.76 5.56 -17.24
C ILE A 705 -1.59 5.24 -15.99
N MET A 706 -1.76 3.95 -15.68
CA MET A 706 -2.52 3.51 -14.51
C MET A 706 -1.75 3.79 -13.19
N PRO A 707 -2.40 4.29 -12.13
CA PRO A 707 -1.77 4.46 -10.83
C PRO A 707 -1.56 3.12 -10.11
N GLU A 708 -0.61 3.04 -9.18
CA GLU A 708 -0.35 1.85 -8.37
C GLU A 708 -1.62 1.28 -7.68
N SER A 709 -2.54 2.14 -7.21
CA SER A 709 -3.87 1.69 -6.77
C SER A 709 -4.97 2.74 -6.82
N PHE A 710 -6.21 2.31 -7.08
CA PHE A 710 -7.40 3.15 -7.07
C PHE A 710 -8.66 2.39 -6.64
N GLU A 711 -9.67 3.12 -6.17
CA GLU A 711 -11.01 2.60 -5.85
C GLU A 711 -12.06 3.17 -6.80
N VAL A 712 -13.10 2.38 -7.04
CA VAL A 712 -14.25 2.72 -7.88
C VAL A 712 -15.55 2.33 -7.17
N ALA A 713 -16.68 2.88 -7.60
CA ALA A 713 -17.97 2.39 -7.13
C ALA A 713 -18.29 1.03 -7.81
N PRO A 714 -18.53 -0.06 -7.06
CA PRO A 714 -18.98 -1.32 -7.64
C PRO A 714 -20.46 -1.25 -8.02
N CYS A 715 -20.85 -1.95 -9.09
CA CYS A 715 -22.25 -2.21 -9.41
C CYS A 715 -22.81 -3.38 -8.59
N GLU A 716 -24.11 -3.36 -8.30
CA GLU A 716 -24.80 -4.43 -7.56
C GLU A 716 -24.82 -5.77 -8.31
N ASP A 717 -24.84 -5.73 -9.65
CA ASP A 717 -24.78 -6.90 -10.53
C ASP A 717 -23.64 -6.77 -11.55
N MET A 718 -23.04 -7.91 -11.94
CA MET A 718 -21.90 -7.94 -12.87
C MET A 718 -22.30 -7.82 -14.35
N LYS A 719 -23.59 -7.93 -14.68
CA LYS A 719 -24.14 -7.87 -16.04
C LYS A 719 -24.79 -6.52 -16.29
N ASP A 720 -25.71 -6.12 -15.41
CA ASP A 720 -26.49 -4.90 -15.55
C ASP A 720 -25.92 -3.78 -14.66
N CYS A 721 -25.26 -2.82 -15.31
CA CYS A 721 -24.48 -1.77 -14.63
C CYS A 721 -24.64 -0.44 -15.37
N ALA A 722 -25.71 0.28 -15.04
CA ALA A 722 -25.98 1.61 -15.57
C ALA A 722 -25.30 2.69 -14.70
N TRP A 723 -24.81 3.76 -15.34
CA TRP A 723 -24.22 4.89 -14.61
C TRP A 723 -25.27 5.59 -13.73
N ASN A 724 -25.06 5.57 -12.42
CA ASN A 724 -25.85 6.30 -11.43
C ASN A 724 -24.97 7.36 -10.75
N GLU A 725 -25.19 8.64 -11.10
CA GLU A 725 -24.41 9.75 -10.56
C GLU A 725 -24.60 9.95 -9.05
N THR A 726 -25.81 9.70 -8.52
CA THR A 726 -26.09 9.83 -7.08
C THR A 726 -25.33 8.76 -6.30
N ALA A 727 -25.42 7.49 -6.70
CA ALA A 727 -24.68 6.41 -6.05
C ALA A 727 -23.15 6.59 -6.15
N TYR A 728 -22.65 7.19 -7.24
CA TYR A 728 -21.24 7.56 -7.37
C TYR A 728 -20.83 8.67 -6.38
N TRP A 729 -21.68 9.67 -6.17
CA TRP A 729 -21.42 10.74 -5.19
C TRP A 729 -21.50 10.21 -3.75
N ASP A 730 -22.51 9.39 -3.44
CA ASP A 730 -22.62 8.70 -2.14
C ASP A 730 -21.38 7.82 -1.87
N ALA A 731 -20.81 7.16 -2.89
CA ALA A 731 -19.56 6.39 -2.76
C ALA A 731 -18.31 7.27 -2.54
N ILE A 732 -18.30 8.53 -2.99
CA ILE A 732 -17.22 9.50 -2.70
C ILE A 732 -17.36 10.07 -1.27
N ASP A 733 -18.58 10.16 -0.77
CA ASP A 733 -18.91 10.83 0.50
C ASP A 733 -19.93 10.04 1.35
N PRO A 734 -19.61 8.78 1.76
CA PRO A 734 -20.59 7.87 2.37
C PRO A 734 -21.04 8.27 3.78
N GLY A 735 -20.39 9.27 4.39
CA GLY A 735 -20.70 9.77 5.73
C GLY A 735 -21.43 11.13 5.74
N TRP A 736 -21.97 11.57 4.60
CA TRP A 736 -22.45 12.94 4.44
C TRP A 736 -23.62 13.28 5.37
N GLU A 737 -24.58 12.38 5.55
CA GLU A 737 -25.73 12.56 6.44
C GLU A 737 -25.25 12.76 7.88
N SER A 738 -24.44 11.83 8.41
CA SER A 738 -23.88 11.92 9.76
C SER A 738 -23.03 13.18 9.99
N ARG A 739 -22.30 13.65 8.97
CA ARG A 739 -21.53 14.90 9.04
C ARG A 739 -22.45 16.11 9.16
N LEU A 740 -23.54 16.17 8.39
CA LEU A 740 -24.53 17.24 8.45
C LEU A 740 -25.29 17.23 9.79
N GLU A 741 -25.75 16.07 10.24
CA GLU A 741 -26.42 15.90 11.54
C GLU A 741 -25.52 16.34 12.69
N HIS A 742 -24.24 15.93 12.69
CA HIS A 742 -23.29 16.34 13.71
C HIS A 742 -23.08 17.86 13.71
N TYR A 743 -22.93 18.49 12.54
CA TYR A 743 -22.83 19.94 12.43
C TYR A 743 -24.08 20.66 12.97
N GLU A 744 -25.28 20.17 12.66
CA GLU A 744 -26.52 20.73 13.22
C GLU A 744 -26.60 20.60 14.74
N GLN A 745 -26.19 19.46 15.30
CA GLN A 745 -26.14 19.26 16.75
C GLN A 745 -25.15 20.24 17.40
N GLN A 746 -23.94 20.40 16.84
CA GLN A 746 -22.98 21.39 17.31
C GLN A 746 -23.52 22.82 17.20
N ARG A 747 -24.23 23.16 16.12
CA ARG A 747 -24.87 24.48 15.95
C ARG A 747 -25.98 24.74 16.97
N LYS A 748 -26.76 23.72 17.34
CA LYS A 748 -27.78 23.79 18.42
C LYS A 748 -27.11 23.99 19.79
N ILE A 749 -26.02 23.28 20.07
CA ILE A 749 -25.21 23.44 21.30
C ILE A 749 -24.56 24.82 21.37
N TYR A 750 -23.96 25.30 20.26
CA TYR A 750 -23.40 26.65 20.16
C TYR A 750 -24.45 27.73 20.42
N GLY A 751 -25.65 27.59 19.85
CA GLY A 751 -26.76 28.51 20.07
C GLY A 751 -27.17 28.61 21.55
N SER A 752 -27.24 27.48 22.27
CA SER A 752 -27.56 27.48 23.71
C SER A 752 -26.41 28.01 24.57
N GLN A 753 -25.16 27.73 24.21
CA GLN A 753 -23.97 28.29 24.86
C GLN A 753 -23.88 29.82 24.68
N ILE A 754 -24.10 30.34 23.47
CA ILE A 754 -24.16 31.78 23.20
C ILE A 754 -25.31 32.43 23.94
N ALA A 755 -26.50 31.84 23.96
CA ALA A 755 -27.64 32.36 24.72
C ALA A 755 -27.35 32.40 26.24
N SER A 756 -26.70 31.37 26.78
CA SER A 756 -26.28 31.31 28.18
C SER A 756 -25.20 32.35 28.50
N ALA A 757 -24.16 32.46 27.66
CA ALA A 757 -23.09 33.45 27.79
C ALA A 757 -23.64 34.88 27.70
N SER A 758 -24.60 35.13 26.81
CA SER A 758 -25.28 36.42 26.65
C SER A 758 -26.17 36.74 27.85
N SER A 759 -26.89 35.76 28.39
CA SER A 759 -27.69 35.91 29.61
C SER A 759 -26.81 36.23 30.82
N TRP A 760 -25.70 35.50 30.99
CA TRP A 760 -24.69 35.76 32.03
C TRP A 760 -24.07 37.15 31.89
N TYR A 761 -23.67 37.52 30.68
CA TYR A 761 -23.08 38.82 30.37
C TYR A 761 -24.05 39.97 30.68
N ASN A 762 -25.30 39.85 30.24
CA ASN A 762 -26.36 40.83 30.52
C ASN A 762 -26.71 40.90 32.01
N ALA A 763 -26.70 39.78 32.73
CA ALA A 763 -26.90 39.77 34.19
C ALA A 763 -25.74 40.46 34.92
N GLN A 764 -24.50 40.26 34.46
CA GLN A 764 -23.32 40.90 35.02
C GLN A 764 -23.31 42.42 34.74
N LEU A 765 -23.75 42.85 33.54
CA LEU A 765 -24.03 44.26 33.25
C LEU A 765 -25.14 44.85 34.13
N ALA A 766 -26.25 44.13 34.29
CA ALA A 766 -27.38 44.57 35.10
C ALA A 766 -27.00 44.69 36.60
N ALA A 767 -26.13 43.82 37.09
CA ALA A 767 -25.58 43.91 38.45
C ALA A 767 -24.62 45.10 38.66
N MET A 768 -24.03 45.63 37.57
CA MET A 768 -23.22 46.85 37.58
C MET A 768 -24.06 48.14 37.44
N THR A 769 -25.32 48.05 37.03
CA THR A 769 -26.25 49.20 36.96
C THR A 769 -27.10 49.33 38.23
N PRO A 770 -27.09 50.48 38.93
CA PRO A 770 -27.88 50.64 40.15
C PRO A 770 -29.40 50.71 39.88
N THR A 771 -30.19 50.14 40.79
CA THR A 771 -31.67 50.14 40.72
C THR A 771 -32.24 51.56 40.76
N PRO A 772 -33.22 51.92 39.91
CA PRO A 772 -33.81 53.26 39.93
C PRO A 772 -34.64 53.49 41.20
N THR A 773 -34.25 54.48 42.00
CA THR A 773 -34.97 54.88 43.22
C THR A 773 -36.34 55.49 42.86
N PRO A 774 -37.46 55.04 43.46
CA PRO A 774 -38.77 55.64 43.18
C PRO A 774 -38.87 57.04 43.78
N VAL A 775 -38.93 58.07 42.92
CA VAL A 775 -39.09 59.46 43.35
C VAL A 775 -40.57 59.78 43.57
N VAL A 776 -40.96 60.00 44.82
CA VAL A 776 -42.27 60.57 45.16
C VAL A 776 -42.22 62.08 44.86
N GLY A 777 -42.90 62.50 43.79
CA GLY A 777 -43.03 63.89 43.38
C GLY A 777 -44.32 64.12 42.58
N GLY A 778 -45.05 65.18 42.92
CA GLY A 778 -46.40 65.46 42.38
C GLY A 778 -46.47 65.76 40.88
N PRO A 779 -47.69 65.89 40.33
CA PRO A 779 -47.95 65.79 38.91
C PRO A 779 -47.28 66.91 38.10
N ARG A 780 -46.57 66.51 37.04
CA ARG A 780 -46.22 67.39 35.91
C ARG A 780 -46.97 66.89 34.69
N GLU A 781 -47.67 67.80 34.02
CA GLU A 781 -48.44 67.50 32.82
C GLU A 781 -47.54 66.91 31.72
N ALA A 782 -47.96 65.77 31.17
CA ALA A 782 -47.27 65.16 30.05
C ALA A 782 -47.57 65.96 28.77
N LYS A 783 -46.59 66.73 28.27
CA LYS A 783 -46.62 67.17 26.87
C LYS A 783 -46.37 65.97 25.98
N SER A 784 -47.38 65.61 25.19
CA SER A 784 -47.27 64.57 24.17
C SER A 784 -46.25 64.96 23.10
N THR A 785 -45.24 64.12 22.89
CA THR A 785 -44.64 63.96 21.56
C THR A 785 -44.99 62.56 21.07
N SER A 786 -45.95 62.51 20.17
CA SER A 786 -46.40 61.32 19.49
C SER A 786 -45.43 60.90 18.39
N SER A 787 -44.99 59.65 18.40
CA SER A 787 -44.74 58.90 17.17
C SER A 787 -44.76 57.40 17.46
N LEU A 788 -45.96 56.82 17.42
CA LEU A 788 -46.14 55.39 17.21
C LEU A 788 -45.86 55.07 15.72
N ILE A 789 -44.92 54.15 15.50
CA ILE A 789 -44.97 53.04 14.53
C ILE A 789 -45.72 53.28 13.20
N TYR A 790 -44.95 53.27 12.10
CA TYR A 790 -45.23 52.48 10.90
C TYR A 790 -43.84 52.14 10.31
N ALA A 791 -43.40 50.88 10.18
CA ALA A 791 -43.96 49.74 9.45
C ALA A 791 -43.87 49.87 7.91
N ASP A 792 -43.46 48.75 7.33
CA ASP A 792 -43.43 48.38 5.91
C ASP A 792 -42.47 49.03 4.89
N THR A 793 -41.57 48.17 4.42
CA THR A 793 -41.20 47.86 3.02
C THR A 793 -41.38 48.92 1.91
N LEU A 794 -40.28 49.14 1.16
CA LEU A 794 -40.33 49.03 -0.31
C LEU A 794 -38.95 48.72 -0.91
N GLU A 795 -38.94 47.76 -1.82
CA GLU A 795 -37.77 47.26 -2.55
C GLU A 795 -37.31 48.18 -3.71
N LYS A 796 -36.09 47.90 -4.20
CA LYS A 796 -35.65 48.04 -5.60
C LYS A 796 -35.75 49.45 -6.25
N ARG A 797 -34.61 50.16 -6.25
CA ARG A 797 -33.77 50.38 -7.46
C ARG A 797 -32.64 51.37 -7.16
N GLN A 798 -31.40 50.89 -7.16
CA GLN A 798 -30.25 51.63 -7.69
C GLN A 798 -29.12 50.66 -8.03
N LEU A 799 -29.24 50.09 -9.23
CA LEU A 799 -28.18 49.40 -9.96
C LEU A 799 -27.56 50.46 -10.89
N ALA A 800 -26.40 51.00 -10.53
CA ALA A 800 -25.44 51.69 -11.41
C ALA A 800 -24.21 52.13 -10.59
N GLU A 801 -23.03 52.10 -11.22
CA GLU A 801 -21.69 52.46 -10.69
C GLU A 801 -20.90 51.34 -9.98
N LEU A 802 -20.64 50.25 -10.73
CA LEU A 802 -19.50 49.35 -10.48
C LEU A 802 -19.04 48.67 -11.79
N VAL A 803 -18.57 49.47 -12.76
CA VAL A 803 -17.66 49.05 -13.84
C VAL A 803 -16.85 50.28 -14.28
N ASP A 804 -15.55 50.30 -13.98
CA ASP A 804 -14.49 50.47 -15.00
C ASP A 804 -13.14 49.96 -14.43
N ASP A 805 -12.20 49.65 -15.32
CA ASP A 805 -11.17 48.63 -15.11
C ASP A 805 -9.79 49.12 -14.63
N SER A 806 -9.01 48.14 -14.13
CA SER A 806 -7.54 48.03 -14.24
C SER A 806 -6.60 49.08 -13.60
N GLU A 807 -5.71 48.62 -12.71
CA GLU A 807 -4.30 48.42 -13.10
C GLU A 807 -3.52 47.49 -12.15
N ILE A 808 -2.29 47.15 -12.56
CA ILE A 808 -1.44 46.03 -12.07
C ILE A 808 -0.43 46.53 -11.02
N ALA A 809 -0.03 45.71 -10.02
CA ALA A 809 1.39 45.43 -9.66
C ALA A 809 1.65 44.82 -8.25
N HIS A 810 2.26 43.64 -8.26
CA HIS A 810 3.46 43.22 -7.50
C HIS A 810 3.56 43.29 -5.95
N MET A 811 3.55 42.07 -5.37
CA MET A 811 4.66 41.44 -4.61
C MET A 811 5.00 41.79 -3.14
N SER A 812 5.54 40.75 -2.49
CA SER A 812 6.51 40.76 -1.37
C SER A 812 5.98 40.73 0.06
N SER A 813 5.48 39.58 0.48
CA SER A 813 5.51 39.17 1.89
C SER A 813 6.90 38.65 2.27
N ALA A 814 7.80 39.54 2.67
CA ALA A 814 9.11 39.16 3.20
C ALA A 814 9.00 38.62 4.64
N SER A 815 9.75 37.57 4.96
CA SER A 815 9.71 36.88 6.26
C SER A 815 10.27 37.69 7.43
N ALA A 816 9.74 37.44 8.63
CA ALA A 816 10.46 37.65 9.88
C ALA A 816 10.35 36.40 10.77
N LYS A 817 11.49 35.73 11.00
CA LYS A 817 11.61 34.62 11.97
C LYS A 817 11.68 35.18 13.40
N PRO A 818 11.14 34.49 14.42
CA PRO A 818 11.48 34.78 15.81
C PRO A 818 12.72 33.97 16.24
N THR A 819 13.78 34.66 16.65
CA THR A 819 14.90 34.06 17.41
C THR A 819 14.77 34.34 18.90
N GLN A 820 15.15 33.33 19.68
CA GLN A 820 15.37 33.25 21.13
C GLN A 820 15.93 34.56 21.76
N ASN A 821 15.72 34.88 23.05
CA ASN A 821 16.12 34.02 24.16
C ASN A 821 15.51 34.37 25.55
N HIS A 822 15.84 33.52 26.52
CA HIS A 822 15.35 33.47 27.91
C HIS A 822 16.07 34.45 28.88
N ASP A 823 15.35 35.03 29.87
CA ASP A 823 15.62 34.96 31.33
C ASP A 823 14.77 35.97 32.13
N SER A 824 13.97 35.59 33.13
CA SER A 824 14.30 35.11 34.50
C SER A 824 14.62 36.24 35.50
N VAL A 825 13.74 36.50 36.48
CA VAL A 825 14.04 36.78 37.91
C VAL A 825 12.73 36.85 38.73
N MET A 826 12.80 36.52 40.03
CA MET A 826 11.67 36.52 40.97
C MET A 826 11.85 37.55 42.09
N GLY A 827 10.76 38.28 42.41
CA GLY A 827 10.33 38.58 43.79
C GLY A 827 10.90 39.80 44.52
N GLY A 828 10.07 40.36 45.41
CA GLY A 828 10.53 41.03 46.64
C GLY A 828 10.44 42.57 46.69
N GLU A 829 9.29 43.06 47.17
CA GLU A 829 9.11 44.22 48.09
C GLU A 829 9.77 45.61 47.83
N SER A 830 8.87 46.61 47.77
CA SER A 830 8.94 47.94 48.42
C SER A 830 9.74 49.14 47.83
N GLU A 831 9.17 50.31 48.14
CA GLU A 831 9.72 51.68 48.15
C GLU A 831 9.66 52.59 46.90
N GLU A 832 9.66 53.89 47.19
CA GLU A 832 9.23 55.05 46.39
C GLU A 832 10.42 55.69 45.63
N GLY A 833 10.19 56.53 44.60
CA GLY A 833 11.30 57.18 43.89
C GLY A 833 10.97 58.09 42.69
N GLU A 834 10.80 59.37 42.98
CA GLU A 834 10.44 60.53 42.14
C GLU A 834 11.19 60.81 40.80
N GLY A 835 10.42 61.09 39.72
CA GLY A 835 10.58 62.21 38.74
C GLY A 835 11.86 62.36 37.89
N PRO A 836 12.01 63.48 37.10
CA PRO A 836 11.04 64.48 36.63
C PRO A 836 11.16 64.74 35.07
N PRO A 837 10.67 65.85 34.49
CA PRO A 837 9.28 66.32 34.38
C PRO A 837 8.84 66.55 32.90
N THR A 838 7.56 66.86 32.66
CA THR A 838 7.14 67.65 31.47
C THR A 838 6.08 68.68 31.87
N LYS A 839 6.09 69.84 31.20
CA LYS A 839 5.64 71.13 31.76
C LYS A 839 4.12 71.28 31.93
N VAL A 840 3.77 71.97 33.01
CA VAL A 840 2.43 72.37 33.45
C VAL A 840 1.86 73.53 32.60
N GLN A 841 0.54 73.54 32.42
CA GLN A 841 -0.27 74.77 32.29
C GLN A 841 -1.48 74.71 33.25
N PRO A 842 -2.07 75.85 33.64
CA PRO A 842 -2.47 76.07 35.03
C PRO A 842 -3.88 75.64 35.43
N THR A 843 -4.03 75.52 36.74
CA THR A 843 -5.18 75.05 37.52
C THR A 843 -6.41 75.95 37.45
N LEU A 844 -7.58 75.31 37.43
CA LEU A 844 -8.83 75.85 37.99
C LEU A 844 -9.30 74.89 39.09
N ASP A 845 -9.61 75.44 40.26
CA ASP A 845 -9.99 74.67 41.43
C ASP A 845 -11.35 73.96 41.23
N ILE A 846 -11.35 72.64 41.40
CA ILE A 846 -12.57 71.82 41.50
C ILE A 846 -12.52 71.09 42.84
N PRO A 847 -13.62 71.08 43.64
CA PRO A 847 -13.63 70.44 44.95
C PRO A 847 -13.33 68.94 44.89
N GLU A 848 -12.74 68.45 45.97
CA GLU A 848 -12.42 67.04 46.23
C GLU A 848 -13.66 66.14 46.07
N PHE A 849 -13.75 65.44 44.93
CA PHE A 849 -14.72 64.37 44.70
C PHE A 849 -14.08 63.01 44.96
N ALA A 850 -14.79 62.19 45.74
CA ALA A 850 -14.40 60.84 46.13
C ALA A 850 -14.08 59.91 44.93
N PRO A 851 -13.24 58.88 45.11
CA PRO A 851 -12.79 58.01 44.02
C PRO A 851 -13.96 57.33 43.29
N GLN A 852 -14.02 57.52 41.98
CA GLN A 852 -14.94 56.81 41.10
C GLN A 852 -14.46 55.36 40.90
N PRO A 853 -15.33 54.34 41.02
CA PRO A 853 -14.94 52.96 40.75
C PRO A 853 -14.67 52.76 39.26
N SER A 854 -13.59 52.05 38.91
CA SER A 854 -13.29 51.72 37.52
C SER A 854 -14.29 50.70 36.98
N GLY A 855 -15.29 51.17 36.23
CA GLY A 855 -16.26 50.35 35.52
C GLY A 855 -15.65 49.61 34.33
N THR A 856 -14.75 48.65 34.57
CA THR A 856 -14.38 47.66 33.54
C THR A 856 -15.59 46.78 33.28
N LEU A 857 -16.19 46.92 32.09
CA LEU A 857 -17.24 46.01 31.63
C LEU A 857 -16.76 44.55 31.73
N PRO A 858 -17.66 43.59 32.00
CA PRO A 858 -17.29 42.19 31.95
C PRO A 858 -16.79 41.83 30.54
N GLU A 859 -15.93 40.82 30.46
CA GLU A 859 -15.51 40.22 29.20
C GLU A 859 -16.55 39.16 28.78
N PHE A 860 -16.86 39.06 27.49
CA PHE A 860 -17.83 38.06 27.01
C PHE A 860 -17.19 36.66 27.03
N PRO A 861 -17.86 35.62 27.56
CA PRO A 861 -17.29 34.27 27.59
C PRO A 861 -16.94 33.77 26.19
N TYR A 862 -15.71 33.29 25.98
CA TYR A 862 -15.32 32.69 24.70
C TYR A 862 -16.12 31.40 24.46
N VAL A 863 -16.94 31.39 23.40
CA VAL A 863 -17.71 30.22 22.95
C VAL A 863 -17.22 29.83 21.56
N TYR A 864 -16.77 28.57 21.41
CA TYR A 864 -16.27 28.05 20.14
C TYR A 864 -17.41 27.94 19.10
N SER A 865 -17.26 28.65 17.98
CA SER A 865 -18.23 28.60 16.87
C SER A 865 -17.96 27.40 15.95
N PRO A 866 -18.96 26.54 15.67
CA PRO A 866 -18.79 25.40 14.79
C PRO A 866 -18.61 25.84 13.33
N VAL A 867 -17.52 25.40 12.71
CA VAL A 867 -17.19 25.69 11.30
C VAL A 867 -18.25 25.07 10.39
N ALA A 868 -18.75 25.84 9.42
CA ALA A 868 -19.73 25.35 8.46
C ALA A 868 -19.16 24.22 7.60
N VAL A 869 -19.85 23.08 7.57
CA VAL A 869 -19.50 21.95 6.69
C VAL A 869 -20.06 22.16 5.29
N LEU A 870 -19.35 21.72 4.26
CA LEU A 870 -19.88 21.66 2.91
C LEU A 870 -21.05 20.67 2.84
N ASN A 871 -22.09 21.04 2.07
CA ASN A 871 -23.14 20.08 1.71
C ASN A 871 -22.55 18.97 0.82
N HIS A 872 -23.22 17.82 0.78
CA HIS A 872 -22.76 16.63 0.04
C HIS A 872 -22.30 16.94 -1.40
N LYS A 873 -23.13 17.64 -2.19
CA LYS A 873 -22.86 17.96 -3.59
C LYS A 873 -21.60 18.82 -3.77
N ASP A 874 -21.45 19.86 -2.95
CA ASP A 874 -20.30 20.75 -3.06
C ASP A 874 -19.04 20.12 -2.44
N TYR A 875 -19.17 19.27 -1.41
CA TYR A 875 -18.07 18.44 -0.90
C TYR A 875 -17.53 17.48 -1.97
N VAL A 876 -18.40 16.71 -2.61
CA VAL A 876 -18.03 15.77 -3.69
C VAL A 876 -17.38 16.50 -4.87
N ARG A 877 -17.91 17.66 -5.28
CA ARG A 877 -17.31 18.50 -6.34
C ARG A 877 -15.93 19.00 -5.97
N THR A 878 -15.77 19.55 -4.76
CA THR A 878 -14.47 19.99 -4.25
C THR A 878 -13.48 18.84 -4.25
N ARG A 879 -13.88 17.67 -3.73
CA ARG A 879 -13.03 16.48 -3.68
C ARG A 879 -12.62 15.98 -5.07
N ILE A 880 -13.52 15.91 -6.05
CA ILE A 880 -13.19 15.51 -7.43
C ILE A 880 -12.10 16.40 -8.04
N VAL A 881 -12.14 17.71 -7.75
CA VAL A 881 -11.14 18.68 -8.24
C VAL A 881 -9.83 18.59 -7.47
N GLU A 882 -9.86 18.57 -6.14
CA GLU A 882 -8.68 18.52 -5.27
C GLU A 882 -7.92 17.19 -5.41
N ASP A 883 -8.63 16.06 -5.41
CA ASP A 883 -8.06 14.73 -5.61
C ASP A 883 -7.83 14.40 -7.10
N ARG A 884 -8.11 15.30 -8.06
CA ARG A 884 -7.99 15.06 -9.52
C ARG A 884 -8.61 13.72 -9.96
N LEU A 885 -9.80 13.38 -9.46
CA LEU A 885 -10.38 12.04 -9.68
C LEU A 885 -10.92 11.88 -11.12
N PRO A 886 -10.48 10.87 -11.88
CA PRO A 886 -11.15 10.47 -13.11
C PRO A 886 -12.61 10.08 -12.85
N LYS A 887 -13.49 10.35 -13.82
CA LYS A 887 -14.93 10.07 -13.65
C LYS A 887 -15.18 8.56 -13.50
N GLY A 888 -15.74 8.15 -12.36
CA GLY A 888 -15.96 6.75 -11.98
C GLY A 888 -15.00 6.24 -10.89
N VAL A 889 -13.92 6.97 -10.63
CA VAL A 889 -12.97 6.70 -9.53
C VAL A 889 -13.42 7.43 -8.26
N THR A 890 -13.45 6.73 -7.14
CA THR A 890 -13.87 7.26 -5.82
C THR A 890 -12.68 7.63 -4.93
N ARG A 891 -11.52 6.99 -5.15
CA ARG A 891 -10.23 7.30 -4.51
C ARG A 891 -9.08 6.86 -5.41
N ILE A 892 -7.94 7.55 -5.36
CA ILE A 892 -6.66 7.00 -5.84
C ILE A 892 -5.79 6.79 -4.60
N GLY A 893 -5.40 5.55 -4.34
CA GLY A 893 -4.67 5.16 -3.13
C GLY A 893 -3.19 5.49 -3.22
N ALA A 894 -2.57 5.16 -4.35
CA ALA A 894 -1.17 5.45 -4.64
C ALA A 894 -1.07 5.95 -6.09
N ARG A 895 -0.65 7.21 -6.28
CA ARG A 895 -0.68 7.93 -7.58
C ARG A 895 0.55 7.71 -8.45
N ASN A 896 1.63 7.21 -7.86
CA ASN A 896 2.87 6.93 -8.55
C ASN A 896 2.70 5.81 -9.58
N TYR A 897 3.69 5.66 -10.45
CA TYR A 897 3.85 4.50 -11.32
C TYR A 897 5.34 4.17 -11.40
N ILE A 898 5.71 2.94 -11.04
CA ILE A 898 7.12 2.54 -10.87
C ILE A 898 7.66 1.67 -12.01
N LEU A 899 7.20 1.89 -13.25
CA LEU A 899 7.59 1.13 -14.45
C LEU A 899 7.08 -0.32 -14.50
N ARG A 900 6.00 -0.62 -13.76
CA ARG A 900 5.45 -1.96 -13.55
C ARG A 900 4.92 -2.68 -14.82
N PRO A 901 4.97 -4.03 -14.87
CA PRO A 901 4.62 -4.83 -16.04
C PRO A 901 3.20 -5.42 -16.09
N GLU A 902 2.48 -5.56 -14.97
CA GLU A 902 1.42 -6.59 -14.86
C GLU A 902 0.22 -6.34 -15.80
N ALA A 903 0.00 -5.09 -16.22
CA ALA A 903 -0.97 -4.73 -17.26
C ALA A 903 -0.50 -5.15 -18.68
N ILE A 904 0.76 -4.89 -19.05
CA ILE A 904 1.29 -5.29 -20.37
C ILE A 904 1.51 -6.80 -20.46
N GLU A 905 1.82 -7.47 -19.33
CA GLU A 905 1.81 -8.92 -19.23
C GLU A 905 0.46 -9.51 -19.68
N SER A 906 -0.64 -9.08 -19.06
CA SER A 906 -1.98 -9.58 -19.41
C SER A 906 -2.36 -9.26 -20.86
N VAL A 907 -2.02 -8.07 -21.37
CA VAL A 907 -2.20 -7.70 -22.77
C VAL A 907 -1.42 -8.65 -23.70
N TRP A 908 -0.18 -9.02 -23.35
CA TRP A 908 0.61 -10.00 -24.10
C TRP A 908 -0.01 -11.41 -24.05
N TYR A 909 -0.41 -11.90 -22.88
CA TYR A 909 -1.11 -13.17 -22.74
C TYR A 909 -2.39 -13.19 -23.57
N MET A 910 -3.23 -12.15 -23.48
CA MET A 910 -4.47 -12.05 -24.27
C MET A 910 -4.19 -12.07 -25.77
N TYR A 911 -3.17 -11.34 -26.24
CA TYR A 911 -2.72 -11.42 -27.62
C TYR A 911 -2.37 -12.86 -28.02
N ARG A 912 -1.54 -13.55 -27.23
CA ARG A 912 -1.08 -14.91 -27.53
C ARG A 912 -2.20 -15.96 -27.47
N ILE A 913 -3.17 -15.78 -26.59
CA ILE A 913 -4.27 -16.73 -26.30
C ILE A 913 -5.46 -16.58 -27.26
N THR A 914 -5.72 -15.36 -27.73
CA THR A 914 -6.85 -15.02 -28.62
C THR A 914 -6.44 -14.84 -30.08
N GLY A 915 -5.25 -14.32 -30.34
CA GLY A 915 -4.80 -13.89 -31.67
C GLY A 915 -5.45 -12.59 -32.17
N ASP A 916 -6.12 -11.84 -31.29
CA ASP A 916 -6.78 -10.56 -31.62
C ASP A 916 -5.75 -9.42 -31.66
N SER A 917 -5.76 -8.61 -32.73
CA SER A 917 -4.84 -7.48 -32.88
C SER A 917 -5.15 -6.32 -31.94
N HIS A 918 -6.36 -6.24 -31.36
CA HIS A 918 -6.72 -5.19 -30.41
C HIS A 918 -5.68 -5.04 -29.27
N TRP A 919 -5.20 -6.17 -28.74
CA TRP A 919 -4.18 -6.21 -27.69
C TRP A 919 -2.83 -5.61 -28.13
N ARG A 920 -2.45 -5.78 -29.41
CA ARG A 920 -1.26 -5.12 -29.98
C ARG A 920 -1.46 -3.60 -30.06
N ASP A 921 -2.65 -3.14 -30.39
CA ASP A 921 -2.96 -1.71 -30.45
C ASP A 921 -3.01 -1.08 -29.04
N ALA A 922 -3.63 -1.75 -28.06
CA ALA A 922 -3.61 -1.34 -26.66
C ALA A 922 -2.18 -1.25 -26.10
N GLY A 923 -1.39 -2.32 -26.23
CA GLY A 923 0.00 -2.33 -25.78
C GLY A 923 0.88 -1.29 -26.48
N TRP A 924 0.63 -0.99 -27.76
CA TRP A 924 1.37 0.09 -28.44
C TRP A 924 1.06 1.47 -27.85
N ARG A 925 -0.20 1.75 -27.49
CA ARG A 925 -0.57 3.01 -26.83
C ARG A 925 0.08 3.12 -25.45
N MET A 926 0.01 2.06 -24.64
CA MET A 926 0.64 1.99 -23.32
C MET A 926 2.15 2.25 -23.41
N PHE A 927 2.85 1.60 -24.33
CA PHE A 927 4.29 1.79 -24.54
C PHE A 927 4.65 3.26 -24.85
N LEU A 928 3.90 3.89 -25.74
CA LEU A 928 4.16 5.28 -26.16
C LEU A 928 4.01 6.27 -25.00
N VAL A 929 2.95 6.16 -24.19
CA VAL A 929 2.73 7.08 -23.07
C VAL A 929 3.68 6.82 -21.90
N ILE A 930 4.01 5.56 -21.61
CA ILE A 930 5.04 5.21 -20.61
C ILE A 930 6.38 5.83 -21.05
N ASP A 931 6.86 5.55 -22.25
CA ASP A 931 8.15 6.05 -22.72
C ASP A 931 8.19 7.59 -22.77
N GLN A 932 7.10 8.24 -23.20
CA GLN A 932 6.97 9.69 -23.20
C GLN A 932 7.09 10.31 -21.80
N HIS A 933 6.43 9.74 -20.79
CA HIS A 933 6.37 10.33 -19.44
C HIS A 933 7.49 9.86 -18.50
N THR A 934 8.22 8.79 -18.85
CA THR A 934 9.27 8.20 -17.98
C THR A 934 10.68 8.36 -18.52
N SER A 935 10.88 8.70 -19.80
CA SER A 935 12.21 8.71 -20.42
C SER A 935 13.16 9.76 -19.85
N THR A 936 14.35 9.32 -19.43
CA THR A 936 15.46 10.16 -18.95
C THR A 936 16.67 10.09 -19.90
N VAL A 937 17.81 10.68 -19.48
CA VAL A 937 19.10 10.62 -20.19
C VAL A 937 19.68 9.20 -20.22
N TYR A 938 19.65 8.46 -19.10
CA TYR A 938 20.28 7.14 -18.98
C TYR A 938 19.28 5.98 -19.05
N GLY A 939 17.98 6.23 -19.08
CA GLY A 939 16.99 5.15 -19.09
C GLY A 939 15.58 5.69 -19.02
N ASN A 940 14.75 5.06 -18.20
CA ASN A 940 13.40 5.52 -17.87
C ASN A 940 13.27 5.47 -16.33
N SER A 941 12.53 6.40 -15.73
CA SER A 941 12.33 6.49 -14.28
C SER A 941 10.88 6.29 -13.90
N ALA A 942 10.65 5.72 -12.72
CA ALA A 942 9.40 5.85 -11.98
C ALA A 942 8.95 7.33 -11.89
N ILE A 943 7.64 7.54 -11.81
CA ILE A 943 7.00 8.86 -11.74
C ILE A 943 6.10 9.01 -10.51
N ASP A 944 5.96 10.24 -10.03
CA ASP A 944 5.31 10.56 -8.75
C ASP A 944 3.76 10.53 -8.78
N ASP A 945 3.14 11.03 -9.86
CA ASP A 945 1.69 11.19 -9.95
C ASP A 945 1.16 11.17 -11.40
N VAL A 946 0.54 10.06 -11.80
CA VAL A 946 -0.09 9.86 -13.13
C VAL A 946 -1.29 10.79 -13.42
N THR A 947 -1.78 11.54 -12.42
CA THR A 947 -2.87 12.52 -12.59
C THR A 947 -2.38 13.92 -12.94
N LYS A 948 -1.07 14.18 -12.91
CA LYS A 948 -0.47 15.42 -13.41
C LYS A 948 -0.37 15.42 -14.94
N MET A 949 -0.41 16.59 -15.57
CA MET A 949 -0.08 16.73 -17.00
C MET A 949 1.43 16.54 -17.28
N ALA A 950 2.26 16.93 -16.32
CA ALA A 950 3.70 16.73 -16.31
C ALA A 950 4.04 16.13 -14.93
N PRO A 951 4.20 14.80 -14.83
CA PRO A 951 4.64 14.16 -13.59
C PRO A 951 6.12 14.48 -13.30
N GLU A 952 6.51 14.35 -12.04
CA GLU A 952 7.91 14.41 -11.62
C GLU A 952 8.52 13.00 -11.69
N LEU A 953 9.81 12.93 -12.05
CA LEU A 953 10.58 11.69 -12.17
C LEU A 953 11.28 11.44 -10.82
N ASN A 954 11.18 10.22 -10.31
CA ASN A 954 11.67 9.87 -8.96
C ASN A 954 13.18 9.52 -8.91
N ASP A 955 13.86 9.47 -10.06
CA ASP A 955 15.24 8.98 -10.23
C ASP A 955 15.42 7.49 -9.84
N GLU A 956 14.47 6.64 -10.24
CA GLU A 956 14.46 5.21 -9.90
C GLU A 956 14.09 4.35 -11.12
N MET A 957 14.98 3.42 -11.52
CA MET A 957 14.72 2.42 -12.56
C MET A 957 14.84 1.01 -11.96
N GLU A 958 13.70 0.47 -11.54
CA GLU A 958 13.55 -0.88 -10.98
C GLU A 958 14.01 -1.95 -12.00
N SER A 959 14.59 -3.08 -11.53
CA SER A 959 15.15 -4.09 -12.44
C SER A 959 14.11 -4.69 -13.41
N PHE A 960 12.86 -4.84 -12.96
CA PHE A 960 11.73 -5.32 -13.78
C PHE A 960 11.37 -4.43 -14.98
N TRP A 961 11.85 -3.18 -15.06
CA TRP A 961 11.69 -2.38 -16.28
C TRP A 961 12.30 -3.08 -17.50
N LEU A 962 13.49 -3.65 -17.33
CA LEU A 962 14.18 -4.44 -18.35
C LEU A 962 13.79 -5.92 -18.31
N ALA A 963 13.59 -6.50 -17.12
CA ALA A 963 13.25 -7.90 -16.98
C ALA A 963 11.84 -8.22 -17.50
N GLU A 964 10.87 -7.33 -17.29
CA GLU A 964 9.45 -7.64 -17.50
C GLU A 964 8.79 -6.67 -18.47
N THR A 965 8.74 -5.38 -18.13
CA THR A 965 7.89 -4.40 -18.84
C THR A 965 8.30 -4.28 -20.30
N LEU A 966 9.59 -4.06 -20.57
CA LEU A 966 10.11 -4.03 -21.93
C LEU A 966 10.16 -5.42 -22.60
N LYS A 967 10.28 -6.51 -21.82
CA LYS A 967 10.22 -7.89 -22.34
C LYS A 967 8.83 -8.20 -22.88
N TYR A 968 7.76 -7.90 -22.14
CA TYR A 968 6.37 -8.10 -22.57
C TYR A 968 5.99 -7.19 -23.75
N PHE A 969 6.39 -5.90 -23.73
CA PHE A 969 6.24 -5.04 -24.91
C PHE A 969 6.93 -5.62 -26.14
N TYR A 970 8.16 -6.13 -26.01
CA TYR A 970 8.88 -6.75 -27.12
C TYR A 970 8.20 -8.05 -27.59
N LEU A 971 7.82 -8.95 -26.68
CA LEU A 971 7.18 -10.23 -26.99
C LEU A 971 5.77 -10.10 -27.60
N LEU A 972 5.11 -8.96 -27.41
CA LEU A 972 3.84 -8.60 -28.05
C LEU A 972 4.02 -8.37 -29.56
N PHE A 973 5.14 -7.79 -30.00
CA PHE A 973 5.44 -7.53 -31.42
C PHE A 973 6.47 -8.49 -32.04
N ALA A 974 7.12 -9.34 -31.24
CA ALA A 974 7.96 -10.44 -31.73
C ALA A 974 7.14 -11.45 -32.56
N GLU A 975 7.81 -12.27 -33.37
CA GLU A 975 7.15 -13.38 -34.08
C GLU A 975 6.59 -14.39 -33.07
N GLU A 976 5.45 -15.00 -33.36
CA GLU A 976 4.64 -15.74 -32.37
C GLU A 976 5.23 -17.12 -31.99
N SER A 977 6.36 -17.49 -32.58
CA SER A 977 7.23 -18.60 -32.17
C SER A 977 8.22 -18.19 -31.07
N VAL A 978 8.57 -16.91 -30.94
CA VAL A 978 9.45 -16.40 -29.89
C VAL A 978 8.70 -16.46 -28.57
N ILE A 979 9.26 -17.22 -27.61
CA ILE A 979 8.67 -17.55 -26.31
C ILE A 979 7.21 -18.01 -26.47
N SER A 980 7.00 -19.07 -27.25
CA SER A 980 5.70 -19.70 -27.42
C SER A 980 5.18 -20.24 -26.08
N LEU A 981 3.97 -19.86 -25.67
CA LEU A 981 3.32 -20.39 -24.46
C LEU A 981 3.11 -21.92 -24.50
N ASP A 982 3.15 -22.53 -25.69
CA ASP A 982 3.09 -24.00 -25.84
C ASP A 982 4.41 -24.70 -25.44
N GLU A 983 5.53 -23.96 -25.34
CA GLU A 983 6.90 -24.48 -25.14
C GLU A 983 7.59 -23.91 -23.90
N TRP A 984 7.18 -22.72 -23.46
CA TRP A 984 7.77 -21.97 -22.35
C TRP A 984 6.72 -21.66 -21.28
N VAL A 985 7.18 -21.48 -20.06
CA VAL A 985 6.42 -20.94 -18.94
C VAL A 985 7.28 -19.89 -18.25
N LEU A 986 6.75 -18.69 -18.05
CA LEU A 986 7.47 -17.59 -17.40
C LEU A 986 7.27 -17.69 -15.88
N ASN A 987 8.27 -17.34 -15.08
CA ASN A 987 8.09 -17.11 -13.64
C ASN A 987 7.39 -15.75 -13.38
N THR A 988 7.29 -15.28 -12.12
CA THR A 988 6.63 -14.00 -11.77
C THR A 988 7.47 -12.76 -12.08
N GLU A 989 8.72 -12.94 -12.55
CA GLU A 989 9.65 -11.87 -12.97
C GLU A 989 9.92 -12.00 -14.50
N ALA A 990 8.90 -12.48 -15.22
CA ALA A 990 8.90 -12.76 -16.67
C ALA A 990 10.03 -13.66 -17.21
N HIS A 991 10.71 -14.48 -16.38
CA HIS A 991 11.81 -15.34 -16.82
C HIS A 991 11.31 -16.67 -17.42
N PRO A 992 11.55 -16.97 -18.71
CA PRO A 992 10.98 -18.14 -19.37
C PRO A 992 11.79 -19.43 -19.13
N PHE A 993 11.16 -20.41 -18.49
CA PHE A 993 11.68 -21.77 -18.36
C PHE A 993 11.09 -22.69 -19.42
N ARG A 994 11.91 -23.64 -19.90
CA ARG A 994 11.49 -24.56 -20.96
C ARG A 994 10.65 -25.70 -20.38
N ARG A 995 9.40 -25.80 -20.84
CA ARG A 995 8.46 -26.88 -20.46
C ARG A 995 9.01 -28.26 -20.85
N PRO A 996 8.69 -29.32 -20.10
CA PRO A 996 9.05 -30.69 -20.48
C PRO A 996 8.30 -31.15 -21.73
N THR A 997 8.99 -31.89 -22.59
CA THR A 997 8.53 -32.38 -23.90
C THR A 997 8.25 -33.88 -23.90
#